data_AF-A0A8T4VAF0-F1
#
_entry.id   AF-A0A8T4VAF0-F1
#
_cell.length_a   1.000
_cell.length_b   1.000
_cell.length_c   1.000
_cell.angle_alpha   90.00
_cell.angle_beta   90.00
_cell.angle_gamma   90.00
#
_symmetry.space_group_name_H-M   'P 1'
#
loop_
_entity.id
_entity.type
_entity.pdbx_description
1 polymer ?
#
loop_
_entity_poly.entity_id
_entity_poly.type
_entity_poly.pdbx_seq_one_letter_code
_entity_poly.pdbx_strand_id
1 'polypeptide(L)'
;MKINKNKTEMRKKQLADAISYTQQLKISINEYSKQLDILYLDKKISTKDYEKNKKEIFKNRSLEQWNNYYDDYIKSYKNELKQLSLDNKKSILFFLIALSIIALFGFSSYTGYDTYIDNFDNQTNNDTNEILILEDSASIQEDYASLMDYPDCPSLDGIITIDSRINWNTPVMECINITIDAGGVLILNSTGAGNTTINITAENLYIHSNGILTGYSTGYLSRQGTALTSSTSIGASHASYGAGSSKSPYGSIEYPLTMGSGGSSATRTATVGGGSMFINVSGTLTNNGIIDSNATFSAGQAGASGGSIYIIAGTFAGSGFIESIGGRASTTIGGGSGGRIAIYYNTKTFTGIINASGGQGSTAAGGPGTIFLKGSDHNYGVLIIDSMNRTNPGRNELNSSFLQLTTLDQLNISNHAKVYLTSPLNIKNNLFNLSADSEFFQFANFTADNLSLMTFGGTIELTNNYSFNENAVWNLYGNANLSHRNNSEEQLYFINITAKNFTINSNSKIDVSYRGHAFRNGLGAGLSLNHGAGYGGTGGNTQGGSVYGSITEPKQIGSGGGHNNAKGSGGGLVILNITDTFVNEGAIYANSSGNTGSTGAGSGGGILIYANNFSGNGSIYAFGGRGLINTGSGGGGRIAIYYTENSFTGDISASSLKPVTGTRTFHAGAGTIYLKSSSETCGDLIINNNGLRSLLISNTTITSDTLTTNCLGNLTISNQSIVILKRDLIVYSKEFNLTGDLIQRGNLSFPNLANITIWNATLELSSNYTFNESAVWMLNEQTNFTHFNNSDKQIYSIILNAKNFTINSGASINVCGKGYDTNSGPGTPSDVSTFGGGGYGGYGGRGSSSGLGQVYGSLTAPLDLGSGGTANAANKARGGGSVFLNISDTITIYGLINASSPFSSSSGTGSGGSIYLIANKITGNGTLEVNSGRQTYSTTSGTGGGGRVAIYSKEYTFSGLINTSAGSSTGRRGQEGTIFICQSISGVNCYSAGNVSVAVSNGSILLKTEYQNNASININKTMNVTFTQNSVNWTDEATNFSLLATSNISDLFTSSSYDIYDNTTLNSNQPTDASGILTSFTMEIVGTHEVSVMNTSSGEAPSVVGITLDDSTIAFGSGHYDPSCTSDYGLLNSNTTNNCWINTTEFPSLDDTHNITNNGTVNVNVSSYVILTDAEEAFCGTSQGCTLTNLAKISIISQENGDKSCVGLNEYGALASQNSNSTQGVCNSLGFASGSNHVKTFIELFYPKDSTPGAKSITIVYEAIAV
;
A
#
# COMPACT_ATOMS: atom_id res chain seq x y z
N MET A 1 -49.00 -66.51 25.70
CA MET A 1 -49.63 -65.23 26.10
C MET A 1 -48.64 -64.04 26.17
N LYS A 2 -47.56 -64.06 26.97
CA LYS A 2 -46.56 -62.96 27.01
C LYS A 2 -46.07 -62.51 25.62
N ILE A 3 -45.77 -63.45 24.71
CA ILE A 3 -45.31 -63.16 23.34
C ILE A 3 -46.32 -62.32 22.53
N ASN A 4 -47.62 -62.64 22.57
CA ASN A 4 -48.63 -61.84 21.87
C ASN A 4 -48.85 -60.48 22.54
N LYS A 5 -48.79 -60.40 23.88
CA LYS A 5 -48.86 -59.11 24.60
C LYS A 5 -47.70 -58.19 24.18
N ASN A 6 -46.47 -58.72 24.13
CA ASN A 6 -45.30 -57.96 23.70
C ASN A 6 -45.39 -57.54 22.21
N LYS A 7 -45.85 -58.41 21.30
CA LYS A 7 -46.09 -58.03 19.90
C LYS A 7 -47.14 -56.90 19.77
N THR A 8 -48.21 -56.93 20.56
CA THR A 8 -49.23 -55.87 20.56
C THR A 8 -48.72 -54.55 21.14
N GLU A 9 -47.96 -54.56 22.25
CA GLU A 9 -47.37 -53.32 22.79
C GLU A 9 -46.27 -52.75 21.88
N MET A 10 -45.46 -53.61 21.25
CA MET A 10 -44.45 -53.19 20.27
C MET A 10 -45.10 -52.57 19.03
N ARG A 11 -46.21 -53.13 18.53
CA ARG A 11 -47.00 -52.52 17.43
C ARG A 11 -47.64 -51.20 17.84
N LYS A 12 -48.13 -51.06 19.09
CA LYS A 12 -48.62 -49.77 19.61
C LYS A 12 -47.52 -48.72 19.66
N LYS A 13 -46.31 -49.08 20.11
CA LYS A 13 -45.15 -48.16 20.09
C LYS A 13 -44.80 -47.74 18.66
N GLN A 14 -44.68 -48.69 17.73
CA GLN A 14 -44.44 -48.39 16.31
C GLN A 14 -45.50 -47.46 15.71
N LEU A 15 -46.79 -47.62 16.05
CA LEU A 15 -47.86 -46.73 15.60
C LEU A 15 -47.78 -45.33 16.24
N ALA A 16 -47.38 -45.22 17.51
CA ALA A 16 -47.15 -43.93 18.16
C ALA A 16 -45.95 -43.19 17.55
N ASP A 17 -44.84 -43.90 17.31
CA ASP A 17 -43.65 -43.35 16.66
C ASP A 17 -43.96 -42.92 15.22
N ALA A 18 -44.75 -43.71 14.47
CA ALA A 18 -45.22 -43.38 13.13
C ALA A 18 -46.14 -42.14 13.11
N ILE A 19 -47.02 -41.96 14.11
CA ILE A 19 -47.82 -40.74 14.28
C ILE A 19 -46.91 -39.53 14.49
N SER A 20 -45.96 -39.62 15.42
CA SER A 20 -45.03 -38.53 15.74
C SER A 20 -44.18 -38.12 14.53
N TYR A 21 -43.60 -39.10 13.83
CA TYR A 21 -42.82 -38.86 12.61
C TYR A 21 -43.67 -38.24 11.49
N THR A 22 -44.90 -38.71 11.30
CA THR A 22 -45.82 -38.13 10.29
C THR A 22 -46.21 -36.69 10.65
N GLN A 23 -46.36 -36.37 11.94
CA GLN A 23 -46.59 -35.00 12.41
C GLN A 23 -45.38 -34.09 12.16
N GLN A 24 -44.15 -34.57 12.37
CA GLN A 24 -42.93 -33.82 12.07
C GLN A 24 -42.79 -33.53 10.57
N LEU A 25 -43.01 -34.53 9.70
CA LEU A 25 -43.03 -34.32 8.24
C LEU A 25 -44.06 -33.27 7.81
N LYS A 26 -45.24 -33.26 8.45
CA LYS A 26 -46.26 -32.22 8.22
C LYS A 26 -45.77 -30.84 8.66
N ILE A 27 -45.05 -30.70 9.76
CA ILE A 27 -44.48 -29.40 10.18
C ILE A 27 -43.45 -28.93 9.16
N SER A 28 -42.47 -29.77 8.83
CA SER A 28 -41.39 -29.41 7.90
C SER A 28 -41.89 -28.96 6.52
N ILE A 29 -42.90 -29.63 5.94
CA ILE A 29 -43.42 -29.24 4.62
C ILE A 29 -44.14 -27.87 4.63
N ASN A 30 -44.73 -27.48 5.76
CA ASN A 30 -45.31 -26.13 5.93
C ASN A 30 -44.20 -25.07 6.14
N GLU A 31 -43.13 -25.39 6.86
CA GLU A 31 -41.98 -24.48 7.04
C GLU A 31 -41.23 -24.24 5.73
N TYR A 32 -40.99 -25.29 4.93
CA TYR A 32 -40.40 -25.13 3.59
C TYR A 32 -41.26 -24.26 2.67
N SER A 33 -42.60 -24.35 2.74
CA SER A 33 -43.47 -23.43 1.99
C SER A 33 -43.23 -21.98 2.41
N LYS A 34 -43.26 -21.70 3.72
CA LYS A 34 -43.05 -20.35 4.25
C LYS A 34 -41.68 -19.78 3.85
N GLN A 35 -40.62 -20.58 3.92
CA GLN A 35 -39.27 -20.14 3.52
C GLN A 35 -39.21 -19.82 2.02
N LEU A 36 -39.83 -20.63 1.17
CA LEU A 36 -39.88 -20.38 -0.28
C LEU A 36 -40.70 -19.13 -0.61
N ASP A 37 -41.81 -18.90 0.10
CA ASP A 37 -42.65 -17.69 -0.04
C ASP A 37 -41.89 -16.43 0.41
N ILE A 38 -41.14 -16.48 1.51
CA ILE A 38 -40.28 -15.37 1.97
C ILE A 38 -39.21 -15.04 0.92
N LEU A 39 -38.50 -16.05 0.38
CA LEU A 39 -37.46 -15.82 -0.64
C LEU A 39 -38.02 -15.16 -1.91
N TYR A 40 -39.27 -15.44 -2.26
CA TYR A 40 -39.95 -14.83 -3.40
C TYR A 40 -40.41 -13.39 -3.11
N LEU A 41 -41.01 -13.15 -1.95
CA LEU A 41 -41.43 -11.81 -1.51
C LEU A 41 -40.25 -10.85 -1.34
N ASP A 42 -39.11 -11.35 -0.84
CA ASP A 42 -37.83 -10.64 -0.75
C ASP A 42 -37.15 -10.40 -2.13
N LYS A 43 -37.75 -10.86 -3.24
CA LYS A 43 -37.19 -10.83 -4.60
C LYS A 43 -35.83 -11.53 -4.77
N LYS A 44 -35.48 -12.46 -3.87
CA LYS A 44 -34.22 -13.23 -3.92
C LYS A 44 -34.24 -14.34 -4.98
N ILE A 45 -35.42 -14.72 -5.47
CA ILE A 45 -35.62 -15.70 -6.55
C ILE A 45 -36.63 -15.17 -7.57
N SER A 46 -36.48 -15.57 -8.84
CA SER A 46 -37.40 -15.15 -9.91
C SER A 46 -38.76 -15.87 -9.80
N THR A 47 -39.83 -15.28 -10.36
CA THR A 47 -41.15 -15.95 -10.43
C THR A 47 -41.08 -17.31 -11.12
N LYS A 48 -40.20 -17.47 -12.11
CA LYS A 48 -40.00 -18.73 -12.83
C LYS A 48 -39.35 -19.81 -11.96
N ASP A 49 -38.40 -19.42 -11.12
CA ASP A 49 -37.70 -20.33 -10.21
C ASP A 49 -38.55 -20.65 -8.98
N TYR A 50 -39.32 -19.68 -8.47
CA TYR A 50 -40.32 -19.91 -7.43
C TYR A 50 -41.34 -20.98 -7.87
N GLU A 51 -41.97 -20.81 -9.04
CA GLU A 51 -42.94 -21.79 -9.55
C GLU A 51 -42.30 -23.15 -9.86
N LYS A 52 -41.05 -23.18 -10.37
CA LYS A 52 -40.30 -24.43 -10.57
C LYS A 52 -40.06 -25.16 -9.25
N ASN A 53 -39.49 -24.46 -8.26
CA ASN A 53 -39.15 -25.04 -6.96
C ASN A 53 -40.40 -25.50 -6.21
N LYS A 54 -41.49 -24.72 -6.26
CA LYS A 54 -42.80 -25.09 -5.72
C LYS A 54 -43.32 -26.37 -6.36
N LYS A 55 -43.18 -26.52 -7.67
CA LYS A 55 -43.59 -27.72 -8.42
C LYS A 55 -42.74 -28.96 -8.10
N GLU A 56 -41.42 -28.79 -7.93
CA GLU A 56 -40.50 -29.88 -7.55
C GLU A 56 -40.70 -30.33 -6.09
N ILE A 57 -40.79 -29.38 -5.14
CA ILE A 57 -40.95 -29.65 -3.71
C ILE A 57 -42.30 -30.31 -3.42
N PHE A 58 -43.41 -29.76 -3.90
CA PHE A 58 -44.74 -30.31 -3.63
C PHE A 58 -45.18 -31.40 -4.63
N LYS A 59 -44.36 -31.73 -5.64
CA LYS A 59 -44.60 -32.79 -6.64
C LYS A 59 -46.00 -32.73 -7.27
N ASN A 60 -46.37 -31.56 -7.80
CA ASN A 60 -47.68 -31.24 -8.39
C ASN A 60 -48.91 -31.33 -7.45
N ARG A 61 -48.73 -31.44 -6.13
CA ARG A 61 -49.82 -31.29 -5.15
C ARG A 61 -49.80 -29.90 -4.53
N SER A 62 -50.93 -29.43 -4.00
CA SER A 62 -50.94 -28.23 -3.14
C SER A 62 -50.43 -28.55 -1.73
N LEU A 63 -49.99 -27.53 -0.99
CA LEU A 63 -49.64 -27.68 0.44
C LEU A 63 -50.83 -28.22 1.25
N GLU A 64 -52.04 -27.79 0.93
CA GLU A 64 -53.28 -28.28 1.53
C GLU A 64 -53.52 -29.78 1.24
N GLN A 65 -53.28 -30.24 0.00
CA GLN A 65 -53.35 -31.65 -0.34
C GLN A 65 -52.32 -32.50 0.41
N TRP A 66 -51.11 -31.97 0.67
CA TRP A 66 -50.12 -32.63 1.51
C TRP A 66 -50.52 -32.65 3.00
N ASN A 67 -51.05 -31.54 3.51
CA ASN A 67 -51.55 -31.47 4.89
C ASN A 67 -52.68 -32.47 5.13
N ASN A 68 -53.65 -32.55 4.21
CA ASN A 68 -54.75 -33.51 4.27
C ASN A 68 -54.25 -34.96 4.17
N TYR A 69 -53.29 -35.24 3.26
CA TYR A 69 -52.67 -36.56 3.13
C TYR A 69 -52.01 -37.01 4.44
N TYR A 70 -51.23 -36.15 5.11
CA TYR A 70 -50.62 -36.49 6.39
C TYR A 70 -51.64 -36.62 7.53
N ASP A 71 -52.69 -35.79 7.56
CA ASP A 71 -53.77 -35.91 8.55
C ASP A 71 -54.56 -37.22 8.40
N ASP A 72 -54.83 -37.68 7.18
CA ASP A 72 -55.49 -38.97 6.92
C ASP A 72 -54.62 -40.15 7.37
N TYR A 73 -53.30 -40.11 7.16
CA TYR A 73 -52.39 -41.12 7.69
C TYR A 73 -52.33 -41.12 9.22
N ILE A 74 -52.22 -39.94 9.85
CA ILE A 74 -52.27 -39.80 11.32
C ILE A 74 -53.59 -40.33 11.88
N LYS A 75 -54.72 -40.05 11.21
CA LYS A 75 -56.05 -40.54 11.57
C LYS A 75 -56.18 -42.06 11.40
N SER A 76 -55.61 -42.62 10.34
CA SER A 76 -55.52 -44.07 10.11
C SER A 76 -54.75 -44.77 11.24
N TYR A 77 -53.53 -44.33 11.52
CA TYR A 77 -52.71 -44.89 12.61
C TYR A 77 -53.36 -44.73 13.99
N LYS A 78 -54.00 -43.59 14.27
CA LYS A 78 -54.77 -43.40 15.51
C LYS A 78 -55.98 -44.34 15.62
N ASN A 79 -56.64 -44.66 14.51
CA ASN A 79 -57.74 -45.63 14.48
C ASN A 79 -57.23 -47.07 14.69
N GLU A 80 -56.13 -47.47 14.06
CA GLU A 80 -55.47 -48.77 14.28
C GLU A 80 -55.05 -48.94 15.75
N LEU A 81 -54.39 -47.91 16.31
CA LEU A 81 -53.99 -47.85 17.73
C LEU A 81 -55.22 -47.99 18.67
N LYS A 82 -56.35 -47.37 18.31
CA LYS A 82 -57.59 -47.44 19.08
C LYS A 82 -58.25 -48.81 19.00
N GLN A 83 -58.23 -49.49 17.85
CA GLN A 83 -58.70 -50.89 17.75
C GLN A 83 -57.83 -51.86 18.56
N LEU A 84 -56.50 -51.73 18.49
CA LEU A 84 -55.57 -52.51 19.32
C LEU A 84 -55.77 -52.29 20.84
N SER A 85 -56.39 -51.18 21.25
CA SER A 85 -56.80 -50.94 22.64
C SER A 85 -58.13 -51.63 23.02
N LEU A 86 -59.04 -51.80 22.06
CA LEU A 86 -60.36 -52.43 22.24
C LEU A 86 -60.30 -53.95 22.20
N ASP A 87 -59.48 -54.54 21.32
CA ASP A 87 -59.33 -56.00 21.22
C ASP A 87 -58.60 -56.61 22.43
N ASN A 88 -57.76 -55.82 23.11
CA ASN A 88 -57.26 -56.18 24.44
C ASN A 88 -58.39 -56.33 25.47
N LYS A 89 -59.41 -55.45 25.45
CA LYS A 89 -60.57 -55.55 26.35
C LYS A 89 -61.49 -56.73 25.99
N LYS A 90 -61.74 -56.98 24.70
CA LYS A 90 -62.50 -58.17 24.25
C LYS A 90 -61.78 -59.47 24.60
N SER A 91 -60.47 -59.54 24.40
CA SER A 91 -59.67 -60.73 24.75
C SER A 91 -59.74 -61.05 26.24
N ILE A 92 -59.68 -60.04 27.13
CA ILE A 92 -59.80 -60.24 28.58
C ILE A 92 -61.22 -60.73 28.96
N LEU A 93 -62.28 -60.18 28.33
CA LEU A 93 -63.65 -60.60 28.60
C LEU A 93 -63.95 -62.02 28.09
N PHE A 94 -63.44 -62.40 26.91
CA PHE A 94 -63.55 -63.75 26.38
C PHE A 94 -62.73 -64.77 27.19
N PHE A 95 -61.59 -64.35 27.75
CA PHE A 95 -60.73 -65.21 28.57
C PHE A 95 -61.35 -65.52 29.95
N LEU A 96 -62.10 -64.57 30.54
CA LEU A 96 -62.90 -64.81 31.74
C LEU A 96 -64.05 -65.82 31.51
N ILE A 97 -64.55 -65.94 30.28
CA ILE A 97 -65.60 -66.90 29.89
C ILE A 97 -64.98 -68.25 29.46
N ALA A 98 -63.77 -68.25 28.88
CA ALA A 98 -63.04 -69.46 28.51
C ALA A 98 -62.44 -70.20 29.72
N LEU A 99 -62.01 -69.48 30.77
CA LEU A 99 -61.53 -70.07 32.03
C LEU A 99 -62.61 -70.87 32.78
N SER A 100 -63.90 -70.61 32.53
CA SER A 100 -65.01 -71.44 33.04
C SER A 100 -65.33 -72.69 32.21
N ILE A 101 -64.71 -72.87 31.03
CA ILE A 101 -65.03 -73.96 30.10
C ILE A 101 -63.85 -74.93 29.91
N ILE A 102 -62.61 -74.46 30.02
CA ILE A 102 -61.39 -75.30 29.89
C ILE A 102 -61.04 -75.98 31.24
N ALA A 103 -62.07 -76.57 31.88
CA ALA A 103 -61.96 -77.54 32.96
C ALA A 103 -62.42 -78.95 32.51
N LEU A 104 -62.78 -79.10 31.23
CA LEU A 104 -63.33 -80.32 30.63
C LEU A 104 -62.61 -80.61 29.29
N PHE A 105 -61.81 -81.68 29.28
CA PHE A 105 -61.08 -82.24 28.12
C PHE A 105 -59.97 -81.32 27.56
N GLY A 106 -58.85 -81.79 26.99
CA GLY A 106 -58.37 -83.14 26.69
C GLY A 106 -57.27 -83.02 25.60
N PHE A 107 -56.20 -83.81 25.67
CA PHE A 107 -55.04 -83.74 24.75
C PHE A 107 -55.42 -83.89 23.25
N SER A 108 -54.64 -83.28 22.32
CA SER A 108 -53.59 -84.00 21.55
C SER A 108 -53.21 -83.39 20.17
N SER A 109 -51.89 -83.35 19.91
CA SER A 109 -51.21 -83.73 18.64
C SER A 109 -51.37 -83.00 17.29
N TYR A 110 -50.23 -82.91 16.57
CA TYR A 110 -50.04 -83.11 15.10
C TYR A 110 -50.54 -81.98 14.15
N THR A 111 -49.91 -81.68 12.99
CA THR A 111 -48.60 -82.06 12.39
C THR A 111 -48.24 -81.14 11.23
N GLY A 112 -46.93 -81.04 10.93
CA GLY A 112 -46.41 -80.95 9.55
C GLY A 112 -46.59 -79.62 8.81
N TYR A 113 -45.89 -79.41 7.69
CA TYR A 113 -44.87 -80.24 7.02
C TYR A 113 -44.03 -79.28 6.13
N ASP A 114 -42.71 -79.46 6.07
CA ASP A 114 -41.88 -79.50 4.85
C ASP A 114 -41.96 -78.35 3.78
N THR A 115 -40.89 -77.97 3.06
CA THR A 115 -39.65 -78.72 2.76
C THR A 115 -38.53 -77.89 2.09
N TYR A 116 -37.37 -78.57 1.97
CA TYR A 116 -36.30 -78.47 0.95
C TYR A 116 -35.20 -77.37 1.15
N ILE A 117 -33.93 -77.67 1.51
CA ILE A 117 -32.85 -78.51 0.85
C ILE A 117 -32.20 -77.69 -0.30
N ASP A 118 -30.88 -77.50 -0.44
CA ASP A 118 -29.67 -78.11 0.19
C ASP A 118 -28.37 -77.31 -0.19
N ASN A 119 -27.09 -77.63 0.14
CA ASN A 119 -26.39 -78.67 0.93
C ASN A 119 -24.97 -78.12 1.36
N PHE A 120 -24.19 -78.95 2.06
CA PHE A 120 -22.74 -79.24 1.98
C PHE A 120 -21.83 -78.97 3.20
N ASP A 121 -21.10 -80.05 3.55
CA ASP A 121 -20.24 -80.35 4.72
C ASP A 121 -19.00 -79.43 4.91
N ASN A 122 -18.34 -79.25 6.07
CA ASN A 122 -18.23 -79.93 7.40
C ASN A 122 -16.90 -80.74 7.61
N GLN A 123 -16.30 -80.57 8.81
CA GLN A 123 -15.13 -81.24 9.44
C GLN A 123 -13.70 -80.74 9.09
N THR A 124 -12.85 -80.47 10.10
CA THR A 124 -12.15 -81.52 10.90
C THR A 124 -11.45 -81.11 12.21
N ASN A 125 -11.27 -82.15 13.04
CA ASN A 125 -10.74 -82.29 14.41
C ASN A 125 -9.21 -82.67 14.40
N ASN A 126 -8.36 -82.63 15.45
CA ASN A 126 -8.37 -82.07 16.83
C ASN A 126 -6.90 -81.99 17.38
N ASP A 127 -6.67 -81.15 18.40
CA ASP A 127 -5.71 -81.30 19.54
C ASP A 127 -4.15 -81.20 19.46
N THR A 128 -3.62 -80.34 20.36
CA THR A 128 -2.46 -80.47 21.29
C THR A 128 -1.01 -79.96 21.01
N ASN A 129 -0.62 -79.01 21.88
CA ASN A 129 0.63 -78.85 22.65
C ASN A 129 1.84 -77.97 22.21
N GLU A 130 2.10 -76.99 23.09
CA GLU A 130 3.37 -76.44 23.61
C GLU A 130 4.33 -75.52 22.79
N ILE A 131 4.31 -74.23 23.17
CA ILE A 131 5.44 -73.42 23.71
C ILE A 131 6.59 -72.92 22.77
N LEU A 132 6.85 -71.60 22.86
CA LEU A 132 8.05 -70.78 22.49
C LEU A 132 8.37 -70.42 21.01
N ILE A 133 8.26 -69.10 20.76
CA ILE A 133 9.21 -68.21 20.04
C ILE A 133 9.38 -68.29 18.50
N LEU A 134 9.31 -67.09 17.91
CA LEU A 134 9.73 -66.63 16.57
C LEU A 134 8.86 -66.96 15.34
N GLU A 135 8.92 -65.96 14.45
CA GLU A 135 8.53 -65.75 13.04
C GLU A 135 7.81 -66.82 12.19
N ASP A 136 7.19 -66.26 11.13
CA ASP A 136 6.72 -66.88 9.88
C ASP A 136 5.26 -67.39 9.83
N SER A 137 4.87 -67.91 8.66
CA SER A 137 3.60 -67.56 8.02
C SER A 137 2.63 -68.72 7.74
N ALA A 138 1.35 -68.32 7.58
CA ALA A 138 0.23 -69.04 6.96
C ALA A 138 -0.49 -70.20 7.72
N SER A 139 -1.84 -70.16 7.64
CA SER A 139 -2.83 -71.23 7.92
C SER A 139 -2.85 -71.81 9.36
N ILE A 140 -4.00 -72.01 10.00
CA ILE A 140 -5.06 -73.00 9.65
C ILE A 140 -6.44 -72.51 10.14
N GLN A 141 -7.50 -73.11 9.60
CA GLN A 141 -8.92 -72.90 9.94
C GLN A 141 -9.47 -74.17 10.61
N GLU A 142 -10.47 -74.02 11.49
CA GLU A 142 -11.17 -75.07 12.27
C GLU A 142 -10.35 -75.58 13.48
N ASP A 143 -10.87 -75.43 14.70
CA ASP A 143 -11.80 -76.40 15.27
C ASP A 143 -13.00 -75.81 16.05
N TYR A 144 -14.13 -76.53 16.02
CA TYR A 144 -15.36 -76.25 16.78
C TYR A 144 -15.72 -77.46 17.66
N ALA A 145 -15.79 -77.30 18.99
CA ALA A 145 -16.85 -77.86 19.86
C ALA A 145 -16.50 -77.90 21.37
N SER A 146 -16.72 -76.78 22.07
CA SER A 146 -17.24 -76.82 23.45
C SER A 146 -18.03 -75.55 23.75
N LEU A 147 -19.08 -75.32 22.94
CA LEU A 147 -20.03 -74.23 23.13
C LEU A 147 -20.83 -74.43 24.42
N MET A 148 -20.42 -73.75 25.49
CA MET A 148 -21.40 -73.20 26.44
C MET A 148 -22.00 -71.93 25.81
N ASP A 149 -22.93 -72.12 24.88
CA ASP A 149 -23.91 -71.07 24.57
C ASP A 149 -24.74 -70.83 25.84
N TYR A 150 -24.46 -69.74 26.55
CA TYR A 150 -25.39 -69.13 27.51
C TYR A 150 -26.27 -68.14 26.73
N PRO A 151 -27.53 -68.47 26.39
CA PRO A 151 -28.35 -67.59 25.54
C PRO A 151 -28.96 -66.42 26.33
N ASP A 152 -29.03 -66.55 27.66
CA ASP A 152 -29.66 -65.64 28.60
C ASP A 152 -28.79 -65.48 29.85
N CYS A 153 -28.85 -64.33 30.52
CA CYS A 153 -28.20 -64.12 31.81
C CYS A 153 -28.80 -65.08 32.87
N PRO A 154 -27.99 -65.76 33.70
CA PRO A 154 -28.46 -66.86 34.54
C PRO A 154 -29.61 -66.45 35.48
N SER A 155 -30.72 -67.16 35.33
CA SER A 155 -32.01 -66.79 35.91
C SER A 155 -32.18 -67.26 37.36
N LEU A 156 -31.73 -66.42 38.30
CA LEU A 156 -32.46 -66.16 39.55
C LEU A 156 -31.98 -64.87 40.23
N ASP A 157 -30.67 -64.62 40.25
CA ASP A 157 -30.07 -63.45 40.91
C ASP A 157 -29.61 -62.35 39.93
N GLY A 158 -29.59 -62.62 38.62
CA GLY A 158 -29.20 -61.66 37.59
C GLY A 158 -27.70 -61.31 37.55
N ILE A 159 -26.85 -62.09 38.22
CA ILE A 159 -25.40 -61.87 38.29
C ILE A 159 -24.69 -62.86 37.35
N ILE A 160 -23.80 -62.37 36.50
CA ILE A 160 -22.88 -63.18 35.70
C ILE A 160 -21.43 -62.82 36.03
N THR A 161 -20.58 -63.84 36.14
CA THR A 161 -19.12 -63.70 36.29
C THR A 161 -18.44 -64.46 35.15
N ILE A 162 -17.43 -63.83 34.55
CA ILE A 162 -16.72 -64.30 33.36
C ILE A 162 -15.25 -64.44 33.74
N ASP A 163 -14.85 -65.67 34.03
CA ASP A 163 -13.49 -66.09 34.43
C ASP A 163 -12.68 -66.70 33.27
N SER A 164 -13.34 -66.91 32.13
CA SER A 164 -12.88 -67.68 30.98
C SER A 164 -13.33 -67.01 29.67
N ARG A 165 -13.02 -67.61 28.51
CA ARG A 165 -13.41 -67.05 27.20
C ARG A 165 -14.86 -67.41 26.85
N ILE A 166 -15.71 -66.40 26.69
CA ILE A 166 -17.10 -66.51 26.27
C ILE A 166 -17.30 -65.77 24.94
N ASN A 167 -17.90 -66.44 23.95
CA ASN A 167 -18.36 -65.81 22.72
C ASN A 167 -19.84 -65.45 22.86
N TRP A 168 -20.17 -64.16 22.78
CA TRP A 168 -21.54 -63.67 22.82
C TRP A 168 -22.02 -63.30 21.42
N ASN A 169 -23.01 -64.06 20.95
CA ASN A 169 -23.54 -63.98 19.59
C ASN A 169 -24.97 -63.38 19.53
N THR A 170 -25.61 -63.11 20.67
CA THR A 170 -26.97 -62.54 20.69
C THR A 170 -26.91 -60.99 20.70
N PRO A 171 -27.84 -60.27 20.03
CA PRO A 171 -27.78 -58.80 19.96
C PRO A 171 -28.01 -58.07 21.29
N VAL A 172 -28.43 -58.75 22.35
CA VAL A 172 -28.79 -58.16 23.64
C VAL A 172 -28.30 -59.05 24.79
N MET A 173 -27.62 -58.45 25.76
CA MET A 173 -27.27 -59.02 27.06
C MET A 173 -27.91 -58.15 28.15
N GLU A 174 -28.86 -58.68 28.91
CA GLU A 174 -29.51 -57.99 30.03
C GLU A 174 -29.22 -58.73 31.34
N CYS A 175 -28.47 -58.08 32.24
CA CYS A 175 -28.08 -58.59 33.55
C CYS A 175 -28.31 -57.52 34.64
N ILE A 176 -28.16 -57.89 35.92
CA ILE A 176 -28.04 -56.96 37.04
C ILE A 176 -26.56 -56.62 37.25
N ASN A 177 -25.71 -57.62 37.52
CA ASN A 177 -24.27 -57.41 37.65
C ASN A 177 -23.50 -58.27 36.65
N ILE A 178 -22.54 -57.68 35.96
CA ILE A 178 -21.59 -58.37 35.07
C ILE A 178 -20.20 -58.17 35.66
N THR A 179 -19.48 -59.26 35.91
CA THR A 179 -18.07 -59.23 36.34
C THR A 179 -17.22 -59.97 35.31
N ILE A 180 -16.17 -59.34 34.81
CA ILE A 180 -15.13 -59.97 34.00
C ILE A 180 -13.87 -60.02 34.86
N ASP A 181 -13.50 -61.22 35.29
CA ASP A 181 -12.36 -61.45 36.16
C ASP A 181 -11.03 -61.42 35.40
N ALA A 182 -9.92 -61.43 36.16
CA ALA A 182 -8.58 -61.44 35.59
C ALA A 182 -8.35 -62.69 34.74
N GLY A 183 -8.20 -62.52 33.42
CA GLY A 183 -8.10 -63.62 32.45
C GLY A 183 -9.43 -64.00 31.76
N GLY A 184 -10.57 -63.49 32.24
CA GLY A 184 -11.85 -63.61 31.56
C GLY A 184 -11.91 -62.78 30.27
N VAL A 185 -12.54 -63.33 29.23
CA VAL A 185 -12.63 -62.68 27.90
C VAL A 185 -14.04 -62.81 27.34
N LEU A 186 -14.80 -61.72 27.36
CA LEU A 186 -16.12 -61.64 26.71
C LEU A 186 -15.96 -61.08 25.28
N ILE A 187 -16.14 -61.93 24.27
CA ILE A 187 -16.04 -61.58 22.85
C ILE A 187 -17.45 -61.27 22.31
N LEU A 188 -17.62 -60.12 21.68
CA LEU A 188 -18.89 -59.64 21.11
C LEU A 188 -18.88 -59.79 19.58
N ASN A 189 -19.52 -60.84 19.07
CA ASN A 189 -19.50 -61.19 17.64
C ASN A 189 -20.62 -60.50 16.84
N SER A 190 -20.35 -59.33 16.28
CA SER A 190 -21.30 -58.60 15.40
C SER A 190 -21.50 -59.22 13.99
N THR A 191 -20.89 -60.37 13.69
CA THR A 191 -20.88 -61.03 12.36
C THR A 191 -22.03 -62.01 12.11
N GLY A 192 -22.84 -62.34 13.14
CA GLY A 192 -23.95 -63.29 13.03
C GLY A 192 -25.22 -62.67 12.43
N ALA A 193 -25.68 -63.17 11.28
CA ALA A 193 -27.02 -62.95 10.69
C ALA A 193 -27.48 -61.49 10.40
N GLY A 194 -26.64 -60.48 10.61
CA GLY A 194 -26.83 -59.13 10.05
C GLY A 194 -26.35 -58.01 10.96
N ASN A 195 -25.31 -57.28 10.53
CA ASN A 195 -24.79 -55.98 11.01
C ASN A 195 -25.43 -55.44 12.31
N THR A 196 -25.22 -56.09 13.45
CA THR A 196 -25.88 -55.74 14.71
C THR A 196 -24.89 -55.25 15.75
N THR A 197 -25.19 -54.09 16.35
CA THR A 197 -24.55 -53.67 17.60
C THR A 197 -25.01 -54.61 18.70
N ILE A 198 -24.08 -55.10 19.52
CA ILE A 198 -24.42 -55.88 20.71
C ILE A 198 -24.69 -54.92 21.87
N ASN A 199 -25.89 -55.00 22.44
CA ASN A 199 -26.37 -54.14 23.51
C ASN A 199 -26.23 -54.85 24.86
N ILE A 200 -25.32 -54.38 25.70
CA ILE A 200 -25.14 -54.83 27.09
C ILE A 200 -25.90 -53.86 28.00
N THR A 201 -26.80 -54.36 28.84
CA THR A 201 -27.47 -53.58 29.90
C THR A 201 -27.22 -54.22 31.26
N ALA A 202 -26.78 -53.41 32.22
CA ALA A 202 -26.48 -53.84 33.58
C ALA A 202 -26.86 -52.76 34.62
N GLU A 203 -27.00 -53.16 35.87
CA GLU A 203 -26.86 -52.24 37.00
C GLU A 203 -25.38 -51.93 37.24
N ASN A 204 -24.51 -52.93 37.34
CA ASN A 204 -23.06 -52.73 37.48
C ASN A 204 -22.27 -53.63 36.53
N LEU A 205 -21.17 -53.09 35.98
CA LEU A 205 -20.21 -53.81 35.15
C LEU A 205 -18.80 -53.60 35.71
N TYR A 206 -18.18 -54.68 36.17
CA TYR A 206 -16.82 -54.70 36.70
C TYR A 206 -15.93 -55.46 35.72
N ILE A 207 -14.86 -54.82 35.25
CA ILE A 207 -13.81 -55.46 34.45
C ILE A 207 -12.53 -55.33 35.26
N HIS A 208 -12.08 -56.46 35.84
CA HIS A 208 -10.86 -56.51 36.63
C HIS A 208 -9.60 -56.39 35.74
N SER A 209 -8.45 -56.16 36.35
CA SER A 209 -7.16 -56.12 35.65
C SER A 209 -6.94 -57.41 34.87
N ASN A 210 -6.58 -57.30 33.59
CA ASN A 210 -6.48 -58.41 32.62
C ASN A 210 -7.81 -59.10 32.24
N GLY A 211 -8.97 -58.59 32.69
CA GLY A 211 -10.27 -58.93 32.10
C GLY A 211 -10.47 -58.17 30.78
N ILE A 212 -11.12 -58.80 29.79
CA ILE A 212 -11.28 -58.25 28.44
C ILE A 212 -12.75 -58.31 28.01
N LEU A 213 -13.29 -57.17 27.57
CA LEU A 213 -14.52 -57.04 26.81
C LEU A 213 -14.19 -56.59 25.39
N THR A 214 -14.40 -57.44 24.38
CA THR A 214 -13.79 -57.22 23.06
C THR A 214 -14.75 -57.42 21.89
N GLY A 215 -14.75 -56.45 20.97
CA GLY A 215 -15.25 -56.53 19.60
C GLY A 215 -14.10 -56.52 18.59
N TYR A 216 -12.92 -57.01 18.97
CA TYR A 216 -11.76 -57.10 18.10
C TYR A 216 -12.08 -57.94 16.88
N SER A 217 -11.86 -57.41 15.67
CA SER A 217 -12.06 -58.16 14.42
C SER A 217 -13.49 -58.66 14.17
N THR A 218 -14.53 -58.11 14.81
CA THR A 218 -15.93 -58.56 14.63
C THR A 218 -16.78 -57.67 13.72
N GLY A 219 -16.17 -56.70 13.02
CA GLY A 219 -16.82 -55.80 12.06
C GLY A 219 -16.96 -56.36 10.64
N TYR A 220 -16.97 -55.46 9.63
CA TYR A 220 -17.09 -55.89 8.23
C TYR A 220 -15.84 -56.64 7.75
N LEU A 221 -16.06 -57.73 7.01
CA LEU A 221 -15.02 -58.54 6.39
C LEU A 221 -14.22 -57.77 5.32
N SER A 222 -13.06 -58.28 4.95
CA SER A 222 -12.22 -57.70 3.89
C SER A 222 -13.01 -57.45 2.61
N ARG A 223 -12.80 -56.29 1.99
CA ARG A 223 -13.58 -55.82 0.82
C ARG A 223 -15.10 -55.71 1.09
N GLN A 224 -15.54 -55.56 2.34
CA GLN A 224 -16.93 -55.23 2.71
C GLN A 224 -17.04 -54.00 3.66
N GLY A 225 -18.22 -53.40 3.72
CA GLY A 225 -18.57 -52.26 4.57
C GLY A 225 -18.80 -50.93 3.83
N THR A 226 -19.29 -49.93 4.55
CA THR A 226 -19.87 -48.70 3.98
C THR A 226 -18.87 -47.80 3.24
N ALA A 227 -17.60 -47.79 3.65
CA ALA A 227 -16.59 -46.90 3.07
C ALA A 227 -15.44 -47.65 2.37
N LEU A 228 -15.82 -48.60 1.51
CA LEU A 228 -14.89 -49.53 0.88
C LEU A 228 -13.94 -48.94 -0.17
N THR A 229 -12.67 -49.31 -0.11
CA THR A 229 -11.66 -49.03 -1.13
C THR A 229 -11.48 -50.23 -2.07
N SER A 230 -11.51 -49.98 -3.40
CA SER A 230 -11.36 -51.05 -4.40
C SER A 230 -9.91 -51.44 -4.68
N SER A 231 -8.98 -50.50 -4.46
CA SER A 231 -7.53 -50.66 -4.64
C SER A 231 -6.88 -51.41 -3.46
N THR A 232 -5.77 -52.09 -3.73
CA THR A 232 -5.05 -52.95 -2.77
C THR A 232 -4.13 -52.21 -1.80
N SER A 233 -3.97 -50.89 -1.94
CA SER A 233 -2.93 -50.11 -1.24
C SER A 233 -3.48 -48.99 -0.34
N ILE A 234 -4.80 -48.93 -0.14
CA ILE A 234 -5.50 -47.85 0.56
C ILE A 234 -6.24 -48.39 1.79
N GLY A 235 -6.01 -47.79 2.95
CA GLY A 235 -6.65 -48.17 4.21
C GLY A 235 -8.15 -47.82 4.27
N ALA A 236 -8.92 -48.59 5.03
CA ALA A 236 -10.36 -48.40 5.17
C ALA A 236 -10.75 -47.17 6.00
N SER A 237 -11.87 -46.54 5.66
CA SER A 237 -12.46 -45.40 6.40
C SER A 237 -13.54 -45.88 7.39
N HIS A 238 -13.75 -45.17 8.51
CA HIS A 238 -14.92 -45.30 9.40
C HIS A 238 -15.18 -43.99 10.13
N ALA A 239 -14.45 -43.68 11.21
CA ALA A 239 -14.60 -42.41 11.92
C ALA A 239 -13.88 -41.25 11.21
N SER A 240 -12.90 -41.58 10.38
CA SER A 240 -12.08 -40.67 9.58
C SER A 240 -11.62 -41.37 8.28
N TYR A 241 -10.82 -40.69 7.46
CA TYR A 241 -10.28 -41.28 6.24
C TYR A 241 -9.15 -42.25 6.55
N GLY A 242 -9.23 -43.47 6.01
CA GLY A 242 -8.07 -44.36 5.94
C GLY A 242 -6.95 -43.77 5.08
N ALA A 243 -5.72 -44.24 5.26
CA ALA A 243 -4.56 -43.70 4.55
C ALA A 243 -4.72 -43.83 3.03
N GLY A 244 -4.66 -42.69 2.33
CA GLY A 244 -4.89 -42.58 0.88
C GLY A 244 -6.36 -42.66 0.45
N SER A 245 -7.32 -42.82 1.37
CA SER A 245 -8.73 -43.05 1.05
C SER A 245 -9.42 -41.78 0.56
N SER A 246 -10.28 -41.94 -0.44
CA SER A 246 -11.25 -40.94 -0.88
C SER A 246 -12.67 -41.23 -0.39
N LYS A 247 -12.88 -42.33 0.35
CA LYS A 247 -14.20 -42.73 0.85
C LYS A 247 -14.51 -42.05 2.18
N SER A 248 -15.65 -41.37 2.23
CA SER A 248 -16.09 -40.59 3.38
C SER A 248 -16.24 -41.45 4.65
N PRO A 249 -16.01 -40.86 5.84
CA PRO A 249 -16.38 -41.44 7.12
C PRO A 249 -17.90 -41.73 7.21
N TYR A 250 -18.31 -42.49 8.23
CA TYR A 250 -19.72 -42.77 8.53
C TYR A 250 -19.94 -43.06 10.03
N GLY A 251 -21.20 -43.11 10.46
CA GLY A 251 -21.59 -43.22 11.87
C GLY A 251 -21.63 -41.88 12.63
N SER A 252 -22.45 -41.81 13.69
CA SER A 252 -22.54 -40.65 14.59
C SER A 252 -21.40 -40.67 15.62
N ILE A 253 -20.93 -39.49 15.99
CA ILE A 253 -19.94 -39.24 17.03
C ILE A 253 -20.57 -39.39 18.43
N GLU A 254 -21.81 -38.94 18.57
CA GLU A 254 -22.57 -38.96 19.83
C GLU A 254 -23.18 -40.35 20.11
N TYR A 255 -23.67 -41.03 19.07
CA TYR A 255 -24.37 -42.30 19.16
C TYR A 255 -23.72 -43.34 18.22
N PRO A 256 -22.47 -43.77 18.49
CA PRO A 256 -21.72 -44.67 17.62
C PRO A 256 -22.25 -46.10 17.70
N LEU A 257 -22.95 -46.53 16.66
CA LEU A 257 -23.60 -47.84 16.52
C LEU A 257 -23.21 -48.55 15.22
N THR A 258 -22.08 -48.18 14.60
CA THR A 258 -21.66 -48.70 13.29
C THR A 258 -20.33 -49.44 13.33
N MET A 259 -20.29 -50.63 12.72
CA MET A 259 -19.07 -51.43 12.62
C MET A 259 -18.02 -50.78 11.69
N GLY A 260 -16.75 -51.06 11.97
CA GLY A 260 -15.63 -50.68 11.11
C GLY A 260 -15.62 -51.45 9.79
N SER A 261 -15.15 -50.79 8.73
CA SER A 261 -15.03 -51.35 7.38
C SER A 261 -13.81 -52.27 7.28
N GLY A 262 -13.96 -53.37 6.53
CA GLY A 262 -12.84 -54.27 6.25
C GLY A 262 -11.79 -53.63 5.35
N GLY A 263 -10.54 -54.03 5.53
CA GLY A 263 -9.42 -53.60 4.70
C GLY A 263 -9.47 -54.21 3.31
N SER A 264 -8.57 -53.75 2.43
CA SER A 264 -8.42 -54.28 1.08
C SER A 264 -7.25 -55.27 1.02
N SER A 265 -7.50 -56.47 0.51
CA SER A 265 -6.48 -57.51 0.34
C SER A 265 -6.43 -58.06 -1.09
N ALA A 266 -5.22 -58.40 -1.55
CA ALA A 266 -4.98 -59.13 -2.80
C ALA A 266 -4.94 -60.65 -2.63
N THR A 267 -4.71 -61.13 -1.40
CA THR A 267 -4.64 -62.56 -1.02
C THR A 267 -5.77 -62.90 -0.05
N ARG A 268 -6.19 -64.18 0.05
CA ARG A 268 -7.46 -64.56 0.72
C ARG A 268 -7.51 -64.37 2.25
N THR A 269 -6.48 -63.80 2.88
CA THR A 269 -6.50 -63.42 4.31
C THR A 269 -7.41 -62.22 4.55
N ALA A 270 -8.26 -62.30 5.58
CA ALA A 270 -9.30 -61.32 5.85
C ALA A 270 -8.83 -60.20 6.80
N THR A 271 -8.68 -58.98 6.29
CA THR A 271 -8.62 -57.77 7.10
C THR A 271 -10.03 -57.32 7.52
N VAL A 272 -10.46 -57.73 8.71
CA VAL A 272 -11.78 -57.42 9.28
C VAL A 272 -11.73 -56.13 10.12
N GLY A 273 -12.77 -55.29 9.99
CA GLY A 273 -12.95 -54.09 10.80
C GLY A 273 -13.31 -54.40 12.26
N GLY A 274 -13.33 -53.36 13.10
CA GLY A 274 -13.78 -53.48 14.49
C GLY A 274 -15.30 -53.63 14.62
N GLY A 275 -15.76 -54.36 15.66
CA GLY A 275 -17.17 -54.58 15.96
C GLY A 275 -17.92 -53.33 16.42
N SER A 276 -19.19 -53.50 16.82
CA SER A 276 -20.00 -52.42 17.40
C SER A 276 -20.67 -52.87 18.69
N MET A 277 -20.46 -52.12 19.77
CA MET A 277 -21.07 -52.40 21.08
C MET A 277 -21.70 -51.16 21.71
N PHE A 278 -22.82 -51.38 22.39
CA PHE A 278 -23.49 -50.41 23.24
C PHE A 278 -23.56 -50.97 24.66
N ILE A 279 -23.10 -50.23 25.66
CA ILE A 279 -23.03 -50.63 27.06
C ILE A 279 -23.80 -49.62 27.89
N ASN A 280 -24.84 -50.06 28.58
CA ASN A 280 -25.77 -49.24 29.36
C ASN A 280 -25.79 -49.70 30.83
N VAL A 281 -25.04 -49.01 31.68
CA VAL A 281 -24.82 -49.37 33.08
C VAL A 281 -25.50 -48.34 33.99
N SER A 282 -26.64 -48.69 34.61
CA SER A 282 -27.41 -47.70 35.38
C SER A 282 -26.74 -47.28 36.70
N GLY A 283 -25.95 -48.18 37.31
CA GLY A 283 -25.08 -47.96 38.47
C GLY A 283 -23.62 -47.70 38.05
N THR A 284 -22.70 -48.59 38.41
CA THR A 284 -21.25 -48.36 38.25
C THR A 284 -20.63 -49.23 37.15
N LEU A 285 -19.97 -48.58 36.19
CA LEU A 285 -18.98 -49.19 35.30
C LEU A 285 -17.59 -48.98 35.89
N THR A 286 -16.92 -50.05 36.33
CA THR A 286 -15.51 -50.02 36.73
C THR A 286 -14.66 -50.79 35.73
N ASN A 287 -13.89 -50.08 34.90
CA ASN A 287 -12.96 -50.70 33.97
C ASN A 287 -11.51 -50.58 34.44
N ASN A 288 -10.92 -51.67 34.92
CA ASN A 288 -9.49 -51.83 35.21
C ASN A 288 -8.78 -52.76 34.20
N GLY A 289 -9.53 -53.35 33.26
CA GLY A 289 -9.03 -54.22 32.20
C GLY A 289 -9.06 -53.53 30.84
N ILE A 290 -9.60 -54.22 29.82
CA ILE A 290 -9.70 -53.70 28.44
C ILE A 290 -11.16 -53.76 27.98
N ILE A 291 -11.65 -52.67 27.37
CA ILE A 291 -12.82 -52.65 26.49
C ILE A 291 -12.32 -52.28 25.09
N ASP A 292 -12.51 -53.10 24.06
CA ASP A 292 -12.08 -52.74 22.70
C ASP A 292 -13.05 -53.06 21.56
N SER A 293 -12.92 -52.31 20.46
CA SER A 293 -13.49 -52.60 19.15
C SER A 293 -12.43 -52.36 18.06
N ASN A 294 -11.22 -52.85 18.35
CA ASN A 294 -10.05 -52.70 17.49
C ASN A 294 -10.21 -53.51 16.18
N ALA A 295 -9.61 -53.01 15.09
CA ALA A 295 -9.58 -53.72 13.82
C ALA A 295 -8.39 -54.69 13.71
N THR A 296 -8.48 -55.67 12.80
CA THR A 296 -7.39 -56.62 12.57
C THR A 296 -6.06 -55.96 12.21
N PHE A 297 -4.98 -56.49 12.77
CA PHE A 297 -3.64 -56.38 12.18
C PHE A 297 -3.41 -57.51 11.17
N SER A 298 -2.85 -57.17 9.99
CA SER A 298 -2.43 -58.17 8.99
C SER A 298 -1.15 -57.70 8.30
N ALA A 299 -0.13 -58.57 8.28
CA ALA A 299 1.09 -58.31 7.52
C ALA A 299 0.83 -58.47 6.01
N GLY A 300 1.26 -57.49 5.21
CA GLY A 300 1.18 -57.49 3.75
C GLY A 300 -0.04 -56.77 3.14
N GLN A 301 -0.94 -56.20 3.95
CA GLN A 301 -2.28 -55.78 3.49
C GLN A 301 -2.68 -54.37 3.96
N ALA A 302 -3.76 -53.82 3.39
CA ALA A 302 -4.29 -52.52 3.78
C ALA A 302 -5.14 -52.61 5.05
N GLY A 303 -4.93 -51.66 5.97
CA GLY A 303 -5.55 -51.69 7.29
C GLY A 303 -7.07 -51.54 7.24
N ALA A 304 -7.77 -52.39 7.99
CA ALA A 304 -9.20 -52.25 8.27
C ALA A 304 -9.47 -51.12 9.27
N SER A 305 -10.68 -50.58 9.35
CA SER A 305 -11.01 -49.48 10.26
C SER A 305 -11.58 -49.94 11.59
N GLY A 306 -11.31 -49.17 12.66
CA GLY A 306 -11.81 -49.41 14.01
C GLY A 306 -13.34 -49.40 14.08
N GLY A 307 -13.89 -49.92 15.18
CA GLY A 307 -15.32 -50.11 15.39
C GLY A 307 -16.05 -48.96 16.08
N SER A 308 -17.12 -49.30 16.80
CA SER A 308 -17.88 -48.37 17.65
C SER A 308 -18.02 -48.89 19.07
N ILE A 309 -17.76 -48.01 20.05
CA ILE A 309 -18.05 -48.23 21.48
C ILE A 309 -18.94 -47.09 21.96
N TYR A 310 -20.17 -47.40 22.37
CA TYR A 310 -21.07 -46.46 23.01
C TYR A 310 -21.31 -46.89 24.46
N ILE A 311 -21.04 -46.01 25.42
CA ILE A 311 -21.20 -46.27 26.86
C ILE A 311 -22.13 -45.22 27.47
N ILE A 312 -23.08 -45.68 28.28
CA ILE A 312 -23.81 -44.88 29.27
C ILE A 312 -23.53 -45.51 30.63
N ALA A 313 -23.12 -44.71 31.61
CA ALA A 313 -22.84 -45.15 32.98
C ALA A 313 -23.47 -44.21 34.02
N GLY A 314 -23.92 -44.72 35.17
CA GLY A 314 -24.16 -43.88 36.34
C GLY A 314 -22.82 -43.30 36.85
N THR A 315 -21.94 -44.19 37.30
CA THR A 315 -20.55 -43.87 37.64
C THR A 315 -19.59 -44.56 36.67
N PHE A 316 -18.68 -43.80 36.06
CA PHE A 316 -17.62 -44.29 35.18
C PHE A 316 -16.26 -44.23 35.90
N ALA A 317 -15.74 -45.40 36.29
CA ALA A 317 -14.60 -45.58 37.19
C ALA A 317 -13.54 -46.53 36.63
N GLY A 318 -12.35 -46.52 37.25
CA GLY A 318 -11.25 -47.46 36.98
C GLY A 318 -10.06 -46.87 36.21
N SER A 319 -9.05 -47.71 35.94
CA SER A 319 -7.76 -47.31 35.34
C SER A 319 -7.39 -48.07 34.07
N GLY A 320 -8.31 -48.81 33.47
CA GLY A 320 -8.10 -49.68 32.31
C GLY A 320 -8.01 -48.95 30.97
N PHE A 321 -8.18 -49.70 29.88
CA PHE A 321 -8.13 -49.21 28.50
C PHE A 321 -9.51 -49.27 27.84
N ILE A 322 -9.83 -48.28 27.01
CA ILE A 322 -10.99 -48.29 26.10
C ILE A 322 -10.50 -47.94 24.69
N GLU A 323 -10.56 -48.89 23.76
CA GLU A 323 -9.86 -48.77 22.46
C GLU A 323 -10.74 -49.04 21.24
N SER A 324 -10.55 -48.26 20.18
CA SER A 324 -11.22 -48.47 18.90
C SER A 324 -10.28 -48.06 17.75
N ILE A 325 -9.17 -48.78 17.66
CA ILE A 325 -7.99 -48.46 16.85
C ILE A 325 -8.09 -49.09 15.45
N GLY A 326 -7.61 -48.36 14.45
CA GLY A 326 -7.50 -48.85 13.07
C GLY A 326 -6.38 -49.89 12.89
N GLY A 327 -6.59 -50.81 11.94
CA GLY A 327 -5.64 -51.86 11.60
C GLY A 327 -4.35 -51.31 10.99
N ARG A 328 -3.20 -51.80 11.44
CA ARG A 328 -1.89 -51.42 10.90
C ARG A 328 -1.64 -52.15 9.57
N ALA A 329 -1.00 -51.47 8.62
CA ALA A 329 -0.57 -52.01 7.34
C ALA A 329 0.96 -52.17 7.30
N SER A 330 1.46 -53.05 6.43
CA SER A 330 2.91 -53.24 6.23
C SER A 330 3.45 -52.54 4.97
N THR A 331 4.75 -52.75 4.71
CA THR A 331 5.57 -52.23 3.62
C THR A 331 4.79 -51.85 2.35
N THR A 332 4.83 -50.56 2.01
CA THR A 332 4.22 -49.85 0.86
C THR A 332 2.71 -49.58 0.91
N ILE A 333 2.02 -49.87 2.02
CA ILE A 333 0.56 -49.75 2.13
C ILE A 333 0.13 -48.80 3.28
N GLY A 334 -1.04 -48.16 3.12
CA GLY A 334 -1.65 -47.26 4.10
C GLY A 334 -2.46 -47.96 5.20
N GLY A 335 -2.39 -47.42 6.42
CA GLY A 335 -3.15 -47.91 7.59
C GLY A 335 -4.64 -47.53 7.59
N GLY A 336 -5.46 -48.31 8.29
CA GLY A 336 -6.89 -48.09 8.42
C GLY A 336 -7.22 -46.99 9.43
N SER A 337 -8.33 -46.29 9.24
CA SER A 337 -8.78 -45.23 10.17
C SER A 337 -9.20 -45.77 11.55
N GLY A 338 -9.13 -44.91 12.56
CA GLY A 338 -9.71 -45.18 13.87
C GLY A 338 -11.24 -45.26 13.84
N GLY A 339 -11.83 -45.71 14.94
CA GLY A 339 -13.28 -45.83 15.12
C GLY A 339 -13.88 -44.75 16.03
N ARG A 340 -15.07 -45.02 16.59
CA ARG A 340 -15.84 -44.03 17.37
C ARG A 340 -16.09 -44.52 18.79
N ILE A 341 -15.78 -43.69 19.77
CA ILE A 341 -16.03 -43.95 21.19
C ILE A 341 -16.91 -42.81 21.73
N ALA A 342 -18.03 -43.12 22.37
CA ALA A 342 -18.86 -42.15 23.08
C ALA A 342 -19.14 -42.64 24.50
N ILE A 343 -18.95 -41.78 25.51
CA ILE A 343 -19.15 -42.13 26.93
C ILE A 343 -19.97 -41.04 27.62
N TYR A 344 -21.15 -41.43 28.10
CA TYR A 344 -22.05 -40.59 28.89
C TYR A 344 -22.00 -41.04 30.35
N TYR A 345 -21.90 -40.10 31.29
CA TYR A 345 -21.77 -40.43 32.71
C TYR A 345 -22.42 -39.38 33.63
N ASN A 346 -22.92 -39.80 34.80
CA ASN A 346 -23.31 -38.85 35.86
C ASN A 346 -22.11 -38.50 36.75
N THR A 347 -21.18 -39.43 36.95
CA THR A 347 -19.96 -39.20 37.75
C THR A 347 -18.78 -39.90 37.10
N LYS A 348 -17.63 -39.24 36.99
CA LYS A 348 -16.40 -39.82 36.43
C LYS A 348 -15.27 -39.81 37.44
N THR A 349 -14.77 -41.00 37.76
CA THR A 349 -13.51 -41.23 38.48
C THR A 349 -12.51 -42.02 37.62
N PHE A 350 -12.86 -42.40 36.39
CA PHE A 350 -11.96 -43.11 35.47
C PHE A 350 -10.71 -42.28 35.12
N THR A 351 -9.54 -42.88 35.34
CA THR A 351 -8.20 -42.31 35.06
C THR A 351 -7.43 -43.08 33.99
N GLY A 352 -8.05 -44.10 33.38
CA GLY A 352 -7.44 -44.92 32.34
C GLY A 352 -7.34 -44.23 30.97
N ILE A 353 -6.90 -44.99 29.97
CA ILE A 353 -6.65 -44.48 28.61
C ILE A 353 -7.85 -44.77 27.70
N ILE A 354 -8.23 -43.78 26.88
CA ILE A 354 -9.23 -43.93 25.82
C ILE A 354 -8.55 -43.61 24.49
N ASN A 355 -8.57 -44.55 23.54
CA ASN A 355 -7.77 -44.48 22.31
C ASN A 355 -8.59 -44.85 21.07
N ALA A 356 -8.82 -43.87 20.19
CA ALA A 356 -9.48 -44.06 18.91
C ALA A 356 -8.53 -43.81 17.72
N SER A 357 -7.21 -43.99 17.88
CA SER A 357 -6.23 -43.64 16.84
C SER A 357 -6.35 -44.50 15.57
N GLY A 358 -5.90 -43.96 14.44
CA GLY A 358 -5.74 -44.75 13.22
C GLY A 358 -4.62 -45.77 13.32
N GLY A 359 -4.63 -46.76 12.43
CA GLY A 359 -3.56 -47.73 12.26
C GLY A 359 -2.35 -47.13 11.55
N GLN A 360 -1.15 -47.58 11.95
CA GLN A 360 0.08 -47.21 11.26
C GLN A 360 0.09 -47.79 9.83
N GLY A 361 0.48 -46.99 8.84
CA GLY A 361 0.94 -47.48 7.54
C GLY A 361 2.39 -47.07 7.28
N SER A 362 3.00 -47.61 6.23
CA SER A 362 4.38 -47.24 5.87
C SER A 362 4.48 -45.96 5.04
N THR A 363 3.38 -45.56 4.39
CA THR A 363 3.29 -44.34 3.55
C THR A 363 2.54 -43.21 4.25
N ALA A 364 1.47 -43.56 4.97
CA ALA A 364 0.67 -42.68 5.81
C ALA A 364 -0.10 -43.55 6.82
N ALA A 365 -0.38 -42.99 8.00
CA ALA A 365 -1.31 -43.61 8.94
C ALA A 365 -2.77 -43.36 8.56
N GLY A 366 -3.67 -44.24 8.99
CA GLY A 366 -5.09 -43.93 8.94
C GLY A 366 -5.42 -42.75 9.85
N GLY A 367 -6.50 -42.02 9.56
CA GLY A 367 -6.88 -40.88 10.38
C GLY A 367 -7.26 -41.25 11.82
N PRO A 368 -7.14 -40.31 12.77
CA PRO A 368 -7.69 -40.49 14.12
C PRO A 368 -9.20 -40.59 14.07
N GLY A 369 -9.76 -41.44 14.91
CA GLY A 369 -11.19 -41.53 15.16
C GLY A 369 -11.68 -40.42 16.09
N THR A 370 -12.81 -40.65 16.75
CA THR A 370 -13.47 -39.64 17.61
C THR A 370 -13.81 -40.20 18.97
N ILE A 371 -13.45 -39.47 20.03
CA ILE A 371 -13.84 -39.77 21.42
C ILE A 371 -14.75 -38.64 21.91
N PHE A 372 -16.00 -38.95 22.21
CA PHE A 372 -17.00 -38.01 22.75
C PHE A 372 -17.29 -38.32 24.23
N LEU A 373 -17.17 -37.33 25.10
CA LEU A 373 -17.39 -37.47 26.54
C LEU A 373 -18.48 -36.50 26.99
N LYS A 374 -19.53 -37.01 27.65
CA LYS A 374 -20.66 -36.19 28.11
C LYS A 374 -21.02 -36.51 29.56
N GLY A 375 -20.47 -35.72 30.47
CA GLY A 375 -20.84 -35.75 31.88
C GLY A 375 -22.10 -34.95 32.22
N SER A 376 -22.50 -34.96 33.50
CA SER A 376 -23.52 -34.05 34.05
C SER A 376 -23.01 -32.62 34.27
N ASP A 377 -21.69 -32.46 34.36
CA ASP A 377 -20.93 -31.21 34.45
C ASP A 377 -20.73 -30.51 33.08
N HIS A 378 -21.05 -31.21 32.00
CA HIS A 378 -20.97 -30.76 30.61
C HIS A 378 -22.39 -30.52 30.07
N ASN A 379 -22.62 -29.43 29.34
CA ASN A 379 -23.92 -29.15 28.72
C ASN A 379 -24.02 -29.77 27.32
N TYR A 380 -22.93 -29.71 26.56
CA TYR A 380 -22.85 -30.13 25.16
C TYR A 380 -21.80 -31.21 24.89
N GLY A 381 -20.89 -31.46 25.84
CA GLY A 381 -19.90 -32.54 25.78
C GLY A 381 -18.55 -32.11 25.19
N VAL A 382 -17.54 -32.97 25.40
CA VAL A 382 -16.16 -32.78 24.96
C VAL A 382 -15.87 -33.72 23.80
N LEU A 383 -15.32 -33.19 22.71
CA LEU A 383 -14.81 -33.99 21.60
C LEU A 383 -13.28 -34.01 21.61
N ILE A 384 -12.71 -35.20 21.59
CA ILE A 384 -11.26 -35.45 21.53
C ILE A 384 -10.94 -36.19 20.24
N ILE A 385 -9.98 -35.64 19.49
CA ILE A 385 -9.42 -36.23 18.27
C ILE A 385 -7.90 -36.28 18.48
N ASP A 386 -7.41 -37.48 18.77
CA ASP A 386 -6.00 -37.74 19.08
C ASP A 386 -5.45 -38.76 18.08
N SER A 387 -4.35 -38.41 17.40
CA SER A 387 -3.67 -39.32 16.48
C SER A 387 -2.49 -40.07 17.09
N MET A 388 -2.26 -39.99 18.41
CA MET A 388 -1.27 -40.77 19.15
C MET A 388 0.13 -40.77 18.50
N ASN A 389 0.53 -39.60 17.98
CA ASN A 389 1.79 -39.34 17.28
C ASN A 389 2.02 -40.18 16.01
N ARG A 390 0.93 -40.59 15.34
CA ARG A 390 0.98 -41.22 14.02
C ARG A 390 1.50 -40.23 12.96
N THR A 391 2.45 -40.68 12.15
CA THR A 391 3.05 -39.87 11.08
C THR A 391 2.10 -39.71 9.89
N ASN A 392 1.86 -38.46 9.47
CA ASN A 392 1.01 -38.09 8.33
C ASN A 392 -0.34 -38.84 8.31
N PRO A 393 -1.21 -38.65 9.33
CA PRO A 393 -2.45 -39.39 9.42
C PRO A 393 -3.50 -38.85 8.42
N GLY A 394 -4.42 -39.73 8.04
CA GLY A 394 -5.62 -39.32 7.30
C GLY A 394 -6.44 -38.24 8.04
N ARG A 395 -7.17 -37.40 7.30
CA ARG A 395 -8.00 -36.35 7.91
C ARG A 395 -9.24 -36.94 8.60
N ASN A 396 -9.66 -36.31 9.69
CA ASN A 396 -10.99 -36.44 10.27
C ASN A 396 -11.88 -35.30 9.73
N GLU A 397 -13.15 -35.57 9.45
CA GLU A 397 -14.11 -34.56 8.97
C GLU A 397 -15.26 -34.39 9.96
N LEU A 398 -15.47 -33.16 10.41
CA LEU A 398 -16.59 -32.76 11.25
C LEU A 398 -17.69 -32.16 10.36
N ASN A 399 -18.76 -32.93 10.16
CA ASN A 399 -19.92 -32.53 9.38
C ASN A 399 -21.24 -32.92 10.07
N SER A 400 -22.35 -32.35 9.60
CA SER A 400 -23.70 -32.56 10.16
C SER A 400 -24.26 -33.98 10.04
N SER A 401 -23.61 -34.87 9.27
CA SER A 401 -23.97 -36.29 9.17
C SER A 401 -23.32 -37.15 10.26
N PHE A 402 -22.23 -36.67 10.88
CA PHE A 402 -21.49 -37.38 11.92
C PHE A 402 -21.57 -36.68 13.29
N LEU A 403 -21.62 -35.35 13.30
CA LEU A 403 -21.86 -34.51 14.46
C LEU A 403 -23.22 -33.81 14.29
N GLN A 404 -24.25 -34.34 14.94
CA GLN A 404 -25.58 -33.71 15.01
C GLN A 404 -25.55 -32.49 15.93
N LEU A 405 -24.69 -32.50 16.93
CA LEU A 405 -24.44 -31.36 17.82
C LEU A 405 -23.66 -30.25 17.10
N THR A 406 -24.36 -29.19 16.69
CA THR A 406 -23.74 -27.94 16.23
C THR A 406 -23.02 -27.16 17.34
N THR A 407 -22.99 -27.69 18.56
CA THR A 407 -22.40 -27.07 19.75
C THR A 407 -21.66 -28.12 20.57
N LEU A 408 -20.47 -27.79 21.06
CA LEU A 408 -19.67 -28.56 22.01
C LEU A 408 -19.28 -27.66 23.18
N ASP A 409 -18.94 -28.26 24.32
CA ASP A 409 -18.31 -27.54 25.42
C ASP A 409 -16.83 -27.30 25.09
N GLN A 410 -16.13 -28.34 24.60
CA GLN A 410 -14.69 -28.31 24.32
C GLN A 410 -14.35 -29.19 23.10
N LEU A 411 -13.34 -28.76 22.34
CA LEU A 411 -12.74 -29.52 21.25
C LEU A 411 -11.22 -29.60 21.46
N ASN A 412 -10.70 -30.83 21.53
CA ASN A 412 -9.27 -31.15 21.68
C ASN A 412 -8.77 -31.87 20.43
N ILE A 413 -7.73 -31.31 19.79
CA ILE A 413 -7.08 -31.88 18.61
C ILE A 413 -5.60 -32.05 18.93
N SER A 414 -5.07 -33.27 18.83
CA SER A 414 -3.75 -33.58 19.39
C SER A 414 -2.92 -34.62 18.64
N ASN A 415 -1.60 -34.54 18.86
CA ASN A 415 -0.58 -35.52 18.45
C ASN A 415 -0.62 -35.87 16.95
N HIS A 416 -0.43 -34.86 16.09
CA HIS A 416 -0.54 -34.89 14.63
C HIS A 416 -1.96 -35.06 14.04
N ALA A 417 -3.03 -34.95 14.84
CA ALA A 417 -4.40 -35.02 14.32
C ALA A 417 -4.71 -33.91 13.31
N LYS A 418 -5.34 -34.30 12.19
CA LYS A 418 -5.73 -33.40 11.08
C LYS A 418 -7.25 -33.36 10.96
N VAL A 419 -7.86 -32.19 11.18
CA VAL A 419 -9.32 -32.03 11.31
C VAL A 419 -9.86 -31.00 10.33
N TYR A 420 -10.93 -31.35 9.62
CA TYR A 420 -11.60 -30.53 8.61
C TYR A 420 -13.02 -30.21 9.10
N LEU A 421 -13.29 -28.95 9.43
CA LEU A 421 -14.63 -28.50 9.86
C LEU A 421 -15.47 -28.12 8.63
N THR A 422 -16.39 -28.99 8.22
CA THR A 422 -17.23 -28.82 7.01
C THR A 422 -18.72 -28.64 7.31
N SER A 423 -19.10 -28.50 8.58
CA SER A 423 -20.42 -27.98 9.00
C SER A 423 -20.28 -27.05 10.20
N PRO A 424 -21.28 -26.19 10.50
CA PRO A 424 -21.19 -25.21 11.59
C PRO A 424 -20.93 -25.86 12.96
N LEU A 425 -20.01 -25.27 13.73
CA LEU A 425 -19.68 -25.69 15.10
C LEU A 425 -19.49 -24.50 16.04
N ASN A 426 -20.11 -24.58 17.22
CA ASN A 426 -20.02 -23.61 18.31
C ASN A 426 -19.29 -24.24 19.52
N ILE A 427 -18.33 -23.54 20.11
CA ILE A 427 -17.63 -23.94 21.34
C ILE A 427 -18.11 -23.04 22.48
N LYS A 428 -18.78 -23.63 23.49
CA LYS A 428 -19.46 -22.89 24.55
C LYS A 428 -18.69 -22.74 25.86
N ASN A 429 -17.73 -23.61 26.17
CA ASN A 429 -16.83 -23.39 27.31
C ASN A 429 -15.51 -22.75 26.84
N ASN A 430 -14.70 -22.34 27.80
CA ASN A 430 -13.55 -21.47 27.57
C ASN A 430 -12.31 -22.18 26.97
N LEU A 431 -12.46 -23.35 26.33
CA LEU A 431 -11.33 -24.19 25.92
C LEU A 431 -11.49 -24.81 24.52
N PHE A 432 -10.64 -24.35 23.60
CA PHE A 432 -10.28 -25.02 22.36
C PHE A 432 -8.78 -25.30 22.41
N ASN A 433 -8.37 -26.55 22.23
CA ASN A 433 -6.96 -26.95 22.31
C ASN A 433 -6.53 -27.64 21.02
N LEU A 434 -5.42 -27.14 20.44
CA LEU A 434 -4.76 -27.72 19.28
C LEU A 434 -3.27 -27.86 19.63
N SER A 435 -2.80 -29.10 19.78
CA SER A 435 -1.40 -29.38 20.14
C SER A 435 -0.41 -28.90 19.07
N ALA A 436 0.87 -28.88 19.43
CA ALA A 436 1.95 -28.90 18.43
C ALA A 436 1.69 -29.96 17.35
N ASP A 437 2.07 -29.62 16.12
CA ASP A 437 2.06 -30.46 14.91
C ASP A 437 0.71 -31.06 14.48
N SER A 438 -0.40 -30.68 15.14
CA SER A 438 -1.76 -30.96 14.71
C SER A 438 -2.29 -29.87 13.76
N GLU A 439 -3.32 -30.17 12.97
CA GLU A 439 -3.85 -29.27 11.94
C GLU A 439 -5.38 -29.13 12.01
N PHE A 440 -5.88 -27.89 11.96
CA PHE A 440 -7.32 -27.58 11.91
C PHE A 440 -7.64 -26.68 10.70
N PHE A 441 -8.47 -27.19 9.78
CA PHE A 441 -8.91 -26.48 8.57
C PHE A 441 -10.39 -26.16 8.66
N GLN A 442 -10.71 -24.87 8.67
CA GLN A 442 -12.08 -24.38 8.62
C GLN A 442 -12.61 -24.37 7.17
N PHE A 443 -13.79 -24.93 6.95
CA PHE A 443 -14.59 -24.77 5.71
C PHE A 443 -15.99 -24.21 5.99
N ALA A 444 -16.49 -24.35 7.22
CA ALA A 444 -17.81 -23.91 7.67
C ALA A 444 -17.71 -23.02 8.92
N ASN A 445 -18.84 -22.51 9.38
CA ASN A 445 -18.88 -21.53 10.47
C ASN A 445 -18.27 -22.08 11.76
N PHE A 446 -17.34 -21.33 12.37
CA PHE A 446 -16.71 -21.71 13.64
C PHE A 446 -16.90 -20.58 14.65
N THR A 447 -17.69 -20.85 15.69
CA THR A 447 -18.06 -19.87 16.71
C THR A 447 -17.43 -20.28 18.05
N ALA A 448 -16.70 -19.38 18.69
CA ALA A 448 -16.16 -19.58 20.04
C ALA A 448 -16.21 -18.26 20.83
N ASP A 449 -17.40 -17.63 20.86
CA ASP A 449 -17.64 -16.30 21.45
C ASP A 449 -17.46 -16.26 22.98
N ASN A 450 -17.48 -17.42 23.64
CA ASN A 450 -17.27 -17.54 25.08
C ASN A 450 -15.79 -17.76 25.46
N LEU A 451 -14.91 -18.00 24.47
CA LEU A 451 -13.54 -18.43 24.72
C LEU A 451 -12.73 -17.33 25.42
N SER A 452 -12.29 -17.52 26.66
CA SER A 452 -11.45 -16.53 27.35
C SER A 452 -9.96 -16.64 26.98
N LEU A 453 -9.53 -17.80 26.47
CA LEU A 453 -8.14 -18.11 26.13
C LEU A 453 -8.10 -19.00 24.89
N MET A 454 -7.48 -18.54 23.80
CA MET A 454 -7.04 -19.40 22.69
C MET A 454 -5.55 -19.68 22.82
N THR A 455 -5.17 -20.95 22.93
CA THR A 455 -3.77 -21.38 23.02
C THR A 455 -3.57 -22.59 22.12
N PHE A 456 -2.68 -22.48 21.14
CA PHE A 456 -2.41 -23.57 20.18
C PHE A 456 -0.95 -23.62 19.75
N GLY A 457 -0.51 -24.85 19.45
CA GLY A 457 0.83 -25.16 18.93
C GLY A 457 0.86 -25.62 17.47
N GLY A 458 -0.31 -25.86 16.88
CA GLY A 458 -0.47 -26.47 15.55
C GLY A 458 -0.76 -25.47 14.43
N THR A 459 -1.16 -25.99 13.27
CA THR A 459 -1.59 -25.18 12.13
C THR A 459 -3.10 -24.93 12.16
N ILE A 460 -3.51 -23.67 12.05
CA ILE A 460 -4.90 -23.27 11.84
C ILE A 460 -5.01 -22.58 10.48
N GLU A 461 -5.95 -23.04 9.64
CA GLU A 461 -6.33 -22.37 8.40
C GLU A 461 -7.80 -21.95 8.42
N LEU A 462 -8.05 -20.65 8.41
CA LEU A 462 -9.38 -20.05 8.52
C LEU A 462 -10.00 -19.65 7.16
N THR A 463 -11.32 -19.56 7.15
CA THR A 463 -12.11 -18.80 6.15
C THR A 463 -12.54 -17.47 6.79
N ASN A 464 -13.43 -16.69 6.18
CA ASN A 464 -14.02 -15.52 6.85
C ASN A 464 -15.23 -15.85 7.76
N ASN A 465 -15.57 -17.12 7.94
CA ASN A 465 -16.77 -17.54 8.67
C ASN A 465 -16.49 -17.92 10.14
N TYR A 466 -15.58 -17.22 10.83
CA TYR A 466 -15.35 -17.42 12.27
C TYR A 466 -15.93 -16.29 13.11
N SER A 467 -16.23 -16.60 14.37
CA SER A 467 -16.54 -15.63 15.42
C SER A 467 -15.82 -16.05 16.70
N PHE A 468 -15.08 -15.12 17.29
CA PHE A 468 -14.27 -15.33 18.48
C PHE A 468 -14.54 -14.22 19.49
N ASN A 469 -14.37 -14.53 20.78
CA ASN A 469 -14.45 -13.55 21.84
C ASN A 469 -13.41 -12.43 21.64
N GLU A 470 -13.88 -11.20 21.45
CA GLU A 470 -13.04 -10.00 21.32
C GLU A 470 -12.16 -9.71 22.56
N ASN A 471 -12.54 -10.26 23.72
CA ASN A 471 -11.80 -10.14 24.98
C ASN A 471 -10.88 -11.34 25.27
N ALA A 472 -10.74 -12.30 24.33
CA ALA A 472 -9.86 -13.46 24.50
C ALA A 472 -8.38 -13.05 24.65
N VAL A 473 -7.63 -13.86 25.40
CA VAL A 473 -6.17 -13.91 25.31
C VAL A 473 -5.77 -14.93 24.24
N TRP A 474 -4.87 -14.56 23.34
CA TRP A 474 -4.34 -15.45 22.30
C TRP A 474 -2.86 -15.74 22.55
N ASN A 475 -2.47 -17.01 22.54
CA ASN A 475 -1.08 -17.45 22.73
C ASN A 475 -0.70 -18.53 21.72
N LEU A 476 0.10 -18.17 20.72
CA LEU A 476 0.66 -19.07 19.71
C LEU A 476 2.02 -19.57 20.22
N TYR A 477 2.16 -20.87 20.48
CA TYR A 477 3.38 -21.47 21.06
C TYR A 477 3.98 -22.56 20.17
N GLY A 478 5.22 -22.98 20.44
CA GLY A 478 5.90 -23.98 19.62
C GLY A 478 5.93 -23.57 18.13
N ASN A 479 5.55 -24.48 17.24
CA ASN A 479 5.54 -24.26 15.78
C ASN A 479 4.18 -23.74 15.26
N ALA A 480 3.38 -23.06 16.08
CA ALA A 480 2.03 -22.64 15.71
C ALA A 480 2.01 -21.80 14.43
N ASN A 481 1.06 -22.08 13.54
CA ASN A 481 0.95 -21.44 12.24
C ASN A 481 -0.50 -21.03 11.96
N LEU A 482 -0.82 -19.75 12.09
CA LEU A 482 -2.12 -19.20 11.74
C LEU A 482 -2.13 -18.69 10.31
N SER A 483 -3.13 -19.09 9.53
CA SER A 483 -3.29 -18.64 8.15
C SER A 483 -4.76 -18.60 7.73
N HIS A 484 -5.05 -17.98 6.58
CA HIS A 484 -6.36 -18.03 5.94
C HIS A 484 -6.31 -18.87 4.65
N ARG A 485 -7.45 -19.21 4.06
CA ARG A 485 -7.54 -19.86 2.73
C ARG A 485 -6.89 -19.05 1.62
N ASN A 486 -6.38 -19.70 0.58
CA ASN A 486 -5.89 -19.01 -0.62
C ASN A 486 -7.05 -18.28 -1.31
N ASN A 487 -6.85 -17.00 -1.64
CA ASN A 487 -7.75 -16.27 -2.53
C ASN A 487 -7.49 -16.64 -4.00
N SER A 488 -8.43 -16.30 -4.87
CA SER A 488 -8.32 -16.48 -6.32
C SER A 488 -8.36 -15.13 -7.03
N GLU A 489 -9.54 -14.72 -7.51
CA GLU A 489 -9.77 -13.45 -8.20
C GLU A 489 -10.18 -12.37 -7.19
N GLU A 490 -11.00 -12.74 -6.19
CA GLU A 490 -11.59 -11.85 -5.18
C GLU A 490 -10.95 -12.00 -3.80
N GLN A 491 -11.07 -10.95 -2.97
CA GLN A 491 -10.67 -10.97 -1.55
C GLN A 491 -11.77 -11.59 -0.68
N LEU A 492 -11.76 -12.92 -0.59
CA LEU A 492 -12.73 -13.73 0.17
C LEU A 492 -12.22 -14.21 1.53
N TYR A 493 -10.90 -14.21 1.73
CA TYR A 493 -10.24 -14.79 2.89
C TYR A 493 -9.12 -13.88 3.42
N PHE A 494 -9.17 -13.56 4.71
CA PHE A 494 -8.13 -12.81 5.42
C PHE A 494 -8.15 -13.11 6.93
N ILE A 495 -7.05 -12.82 7.64
CA ILE A 495 -7.05 -12.83 9.11
C ILE A 495 -7.56 -11.46 9.60
N ASN A 496 -8.55 -11.47 10.49
CA ASN A 496 -9.12 -10.31 11.15
C ASN A 496 -9.53 -10.71 12.56
N ILE A 497 -8.62 -10.58 13.53
CA ILE A 497 -8.83 -11.01 14.90
C ILE A 497 -8.87 -9.79 15.81
N THR A 498 -9.94 -9.69 16.59
CA THR A 498 -10.00 -8.81 17.77
C THR A 498 -9.73 -9.65 19.01
N ALA A 499 -8.86 -9.18 19.89
CA ALA A 499 -8.46 -9.87 21.11
C ALA A 499 -8.07 -8.86 22.20
N LYS A 500 -8.08 -9.27 23.47
CA LYS A 500 -7.52 -8.44 24.54
C LYS A 500 -6.00 -8.42 24.46
N ASN A 501 -5.40 -9.60 24.62
CA ASN A 501 -3.95 -9.81 24.54
C ASN A 501 -3.64 -10.81 23.43
N PHE A 502 -2.53 -10.63 22.73
CA PHE A 502 -2.09 -11.55 21.69
C PHE A 502 -0.57 -11.74 21.76
N THR A 503 -0.12 -12.99 21.81
CA THR A 503 1.29 -13.37 21.92
C THR A 503 1.65 -14.35 20.81
N ILE A 504 2.68 -14.02 20.04
CA ILE A 504 3.33 -14.90 19.06
C ILE A 504 4.72 -15.23 19.60
N ASN A 505 4.94 -16.46 20.07
CA ASN A 505 6.26 -16.89 20.54
C ASN A 505 7.24 -17.14 19.38
N SER A 506 8.55 -17.18 19.66
CA SER A 506 9.63 -17.11 18.67
C SER A 506 9.59 -18.10 17.49
N ASN A 507 9.08 -19.31 17.70
CA ASN A 507 8.96 -20.33 16.64
C ASN A 507 7.57 -20.35 15.96
N SER A 508 6.64 -19.52 16.43
CA SER A 508 5.27 -19.42 15.96
C SER A 508 5.09 -18.29 14.95
N LYS A 509 4.05 -18.38 14.13
CA LYS A 509 3.80 -17.39 13.08
C LYS A 509 2.33 -17.22 12.69
N ILE A 510 2.02 -16.04 12.15
CA ILE A 510 0.89 -15.80 11.26
C ILE A 510 1.46 -15.75 9.83
N ASP A 511 1.13 -16.74 9.00
CA ASP A 511 1.69 -16.87 7.65
C ASP A 511 0.60 -16.89 6.57
N VAL A 512 0.35 -15.70 6.03
CA VAL A 512 -0.55 -15.48 4.90
C VAL A 512 0.24 -15.27 3.60
N SER A 513 1.49 -15.71 3.56
CA SER A 513 2.32 -15.63 2.37
C SER A 513 1.69 -16.38 1.20
N TYR A 514 1.64 -15.73 0.04
CA TYR A 514 1.20 -16.30 -1.24
C TYR A 514 -0.32 -16.58 -1.31
N ARG A 515 -1.07 -16.08 -0.32
CA ARG A 515 -2.52 -16.29 -0.16
C ARG A 515 -3.38 -15.12 -0.64
N GLY A 516 -2.76 -14.07 -1.20
CA GLY A 516 -3.44 -12.95 -1.86
C GLY A 516 -4.04 -13.35 -3.21
N HIS A 517 -4.24 -12.38 -4.10
CA HIS A 517 -4.78 -12.68 -5.42
C HIS A 517 -3.87 -13.68 -6.17
N ALA A 518 -4.51 -14.62 -6.86
CA ALA A 518 -3.83 -15.50 -7.80
C ALA A 518 -3.19 -14.69 -8.94
N PHE A 519 -2.26 -15.33 -9.65
CA PHE A 519 -1.63 -14.77 -10.86
C PHE A 519 -2.63 -14.06 -11.79
N ARG A 520 -2.18 -12.97 -12.42
CA ARG A 520 -2.98 -12.07 -13.28
C ARG A 520 -4.19 -11.37 -12.64
N ASN A 521 -4.45 -11.57 -11.35
CA ASN A 521 -5.60 -10.97 -10.66
C ASN A 521 -5.21 -9.89 -9.63
N GLY A 522 -6.21 -9.08 -9.27
CA GLY A 522 -6.08 -7.90 -8.40
C GLY A 522 -5.70 -6.61 -9.15
N LEU A 523 -5.93 -5.48 -8.50
CA LEU A 523 -5.83 -4.13 -9.11
C LEU A 523 -4.43 -3.76 -9.63
N GLY A 524 -3.38 -4.34 -9.05
CA GLY A 524 -1.99 -4.16 -9.46
C GLY A 524 -1.42 -5.37 -10.20
N ALA A 525 -2.24 -6.19 -10.88
CA ALA A 525 -1.74 -7.36 -11.60
C ALA A 525 -0.69 -7.02 -12.67
N GLY A 526 0.26 -7.95 -12.92
CA GLY A 526 1.25 -7.80 -13.98
C GLY A 526 0.63 -7.92 -15.38
N LEU A 527 0.72 -6.85 -16.19
CA LEU A 527 0.02 -6.75 -17.49
C LEU A 527 0.52 -7.72 -18.58
N SER A 528 1.70 -8.32 -18.42
CA SER A 528 2.25 -9.30 -19.36
C SER A 528 3.18 -10.29 -18.66
N LEU A 529 3.55 -11.37 -19.35
CA LEU A 529 4.23 -12.54 -18.79
C LEU A 529 5.43 -12.20 -17.89
N ASN A 530 6.23 -11.19 -18.24
CA ASN A 530 7.46 -10.77 -17.55
C ASN A 530 7.30 -9.48 -16.70
N HIS A 531 6.08 -9.01 -16.45
CA HIS A 531 5.79 -7.84 -15.62
C HIS A 531 5.40 -8.24 -14.20
N GLY A 532 6.05 -7.64 -13.21
CA GLY A 532 5.69 -7.86 -11.80
C GLY A 532 4.39 -7.16 -11.43
N ALA A 533 3.71 -7.63 -10.39
CA ALA A 533 2.55 -6.97 -9.83
C ALA A 533 2.94 -5.81 -8.90
N GLY A 534 2.06 -4.84 -8.68
CA GLY A 534 2.21 -3.77 -7.69
C GLY A 534 1.25 -3.92 -6.50
N TYR A 535 1.53 -3.22 -5.40
CA TYR A 535 0.54 -2.93 -4.34
C TYR A 535 0.98 -1.70 -3.54
N GLY A 536 1.98 -1.84 -2.65
CA GLY A 536 2.64 -0.74 -1.95
C GLY A 536 3.62 0.00 -2.86
N GLY A 537 4.42 -0.75 -3.62
CA GLY A 537 5.25 -0.24 -4.73
C GLY A 537 4.74 -0.72 -6.10
N THR A 538 5.12 -0.04 -7.18
CA THR A 538 4.80 -0.51 -8.55
C THR A 538 5.64 -1.74 -8.90
N GLY A 539 5.11 -2.63 -9.73
CA GLY A 539 5.83 -3.81 -10.19
C GLY A 539 7.13 -3.50 -10.94
N GLY A 540 8.04 -4.46 -10.97
CA GLY A 540 9.24 -4.40 -11.78
C GLY A 540 8.93 -4.49 -13.28
N ASN A 541 9.83 -3.92 -14.09
CA ASN A 541 9.80 -3.86 -15.57
C ASN A 541 8.85 -2.76 -16.13
N THR A 542 8.97 -2.43 -17.42
CA THR A 542 8.44 -1.20 -18.05
C THR A 542 6.93 -1.02 -18.01
N GLN A 543 6.17 -2.09 -17.76
CA GLN A 543 4.72 -2.05 -17.53
C GLN A 543 4.33 -2.94 -16.32
N GLY A 544 5.13 -2.85 -15.24
CA GLY A 544 4.78 -3.43 -13.94
C GLY A 544 3.46 -2.88 -13.41
N GLY A 545 2.76 -3.68 -12.60
CA GLY A 545 1.45 -3.32 -12.05
C GLY A 545 1.50 -2.09 -11.14
N SER A 546 0.41 -1.33 -11.11
CA SER A 546 0.30 -0.08 -10.35
C SER A 546 0.22 -0.28 -8.84
N VAL A 547 0.53 0.78 -8.08
CA VAL A 547 0.20 0.85 -6.65
C VAL A 547 -1.30 1.06 -6.44
N TYR A 548 -1.84 0.53 -5.35
CA TYR A 548 -3.22 0.75 -4.92
C TYR A 548 -3.36 0.59 -3.40
N GLY A 549 -4.51 0.97 -2.86
CA GLY A 549 -4.85 0.83 -1.43
C GLY A 549 -4.17 1.83 -0.50
N SER A 550 -4.70 1.91 0.73
CA SER A 550 -4.26 2.87 1.73
C SER A 550 -2.98 2.44 2.46
N ILE A 551 -2.09 3.41 2.69
CA ILE A 551 -0.89 3.37 3.53
C ILE A 551 -1.28 3.33 5.01
N THR A 552 -2.30 4.10 5.39
CA THR A 552 -2.77 4.21 6.77
C THR A 552 -3.69 3.05 7.16
N GLU A 553 -4.45 2.48 6.22
CA GLU A 553 -5.34 1.35 6.45
C GLU A 553 -5.23 0.29 5.33
N PRO A 554 -4.15 -0.52 5.32
CA PRO A 554 -3.91 -1.53 4.29
C PRO A 554 -4.84 -2.75 4.45
N LYS A 555 -6.12 -2.57 4.11
CA LYS A 555 -7.20 -3.56 4.19
C LYS A 555 -7.37 -4.39 2.90
N GLN A 556 -6.33 -4.46 2.06
CA GLN A 556 -6.35 -5.17 0.78
C GLN A 556 -5.24 -6.22 0.68
N ILE A 557 -5.53 -7.34 -0.01
CA ILE A 557 -4.54 -8.36 -0.36
C ILE A 557 -3.68 -7.92 -1.55
N GLY A 558 -2.48 -8.50 -1.68
CA GLY A 558 -1.55 -8.25 -2.77
C GLY A 558 -1.98 -8.90 -4.10
N SER A 559 -1.49 -8.35 -5.22
CA SER A 559 -1.82 -8.76 -6.58
C SER A 559 -0.92 -9.86 -7.14
N GLY A 560 -1.42 -10.60 -8.13
CA GLY A 560 -0.68 -11.66 -8.81
C GLY A 560 0.14 -11.21 -10.02
N GLY A 561 1.30 -11.84 -10.23
CA GLY A 561 2.19 -11.63 -11.38
C GLY A 561 1.62 -12.14 -12.73
N GLY A 562 2.25 -11.78 -13.84
CA GLY A 562 1.61 -11.82 -15.17
C GLY A 562 1.47 -13.15 -15.94
N HIS A 563 1.70 -14.32 -15.34
CA HIS A 563 1.72 -15.63 -16.04
C HIS A 563 0.59 -16.58 -15.67
N ASN A 564 0.28 -17.56 -16.53
CA ASN A 564 -0.91 -18.43 -16.43
C ASN A 564 -0.72 -19.80 -15.75
N ASN A 565 0.49 -20.18 -15.31
CA ASN A 565 0.79 -21.51 -14.75
C ASN A 565 0.95 -21.54 -13.21
N ALA A 566 0.04 -20.91 -12.46
CA ALA A 566 -0.07 -21.04 -11.00
C ALA A 566 1.16 -20.63 -10.15
N LYS A 567 2.01 -19.71 -10.64
CA LYS A 567 3.18 -19.19 -9.92
C LYS A 567 3.21 -17.67 -9.96
N GLY A 568 3.32 -17.01 -8.81
CA GLY A 568 3.29 -15.55 -8.68
C GLY A 568 2.07 -14.97 -7.95
N SER A 569 1.48 -15.67 -6.98
CA SER A 569 0.36 -15.13 -6.17
C SER A 569 0.83 -14.01 -5.22
N GLY A 570 -0.03 -13.02 -4.99
CA GLY A 570 0.24 -11.93 -4.04
C GLY A 570 0.25 -12.38 -2.57
N GLY A 571 0.69 -11.52 -1.66
CA GLY A 571 0.57 -11.74 -0.23
C GLY A 571 -0.87 -11.59 0.29
N GLY A 572 -1.24 -12.35 1.32
CA GLY A 572 -2.55 -12.25 1.97
C GLY A 572 -2.73 -10.99 2.83
N LEU A 573 -3.72 -11.01 3.71
CA LEU A 573 -4.05 -9.88 4.59
C LEU A 573 -4.16 -10.33 6.05
N VAL A 574 -3.51 -9.57 6.93
CA VAL A 574 -3.61 -9.70 8.39
C VAL A 574 -4.13 -8.39 8.97
N ILE A 575 -5.22 -8.46 9.73
CA ILE A 575 -5.75 -7.39 10.57
C ILE A 575 -5.79 -7.92 12.01
N LEU A 576 -5.16 -7.19 12.94
CA LEU A 576 -5.18 -7.48 14.37
C LEU A 576 -5.67 -6.24 15.14
N ASN A 577 -6.74 -6.39 15.91
CA ASN A 577 -7.27 -5.36 16.80
C ASN A 577 -7.04 -5.81 18.26
N ILE A 578 -5.90 -5.47 18.83
CA ILE A 578 -5.48 -5.89 20.17
C ILE A 578 -5.79 -4.76 21.16
N THR A 579 -6.74 -4.98 22.07
CA THR A 579 -7.26 -3.90 22.93
C THR A 579 -6.42 -3.59 24.17
N ASP A 580 -5.39 -4.41 24.43
CA ASP A 580 -4.43 -4.24 25.51
C ASP A 580 -3.00 -4.54 25.01
N THR A 581 -2.49 -5.77 25.15
CA THR A 581 -1.06 -6.05 24.94
C THR A 581 -0.79 -6.99 23.76
N PHE A 582 0.02 -6.55 22.80
CA PHE A 582 0.53 -7.35 21.69
C PHE A 582 2.04 -7.61 21.84
N VAL A 583 2.40 -8.89 21.91
CA VAL A 583 3.79 -9.37 21.98
C VAL A 583 4.11 -10.20 20.75
N ASN A 584 5.07 -9.75 19.94
CA ASN A 584 5.55 -10.49 18.77
C ASN A 584 7.03 -10.85 18.94
N GLU A 585 7.30 -12.07 19.39
CA GLU A 585 8.64 -12.69 19.36
C GLU A 585 8.83 -13.55 18.10
N GLY A 586 7.73 -14.02 17.50
CA GLY A 586 7.72 -14.87 16.30
C GLY A 586 7.64 -14.08 15.00
N ALA A 587 6.73 -14.48 14.10
CA ALA A 587 6.64 -13.89 12.76
C ALA A 587 5.21 -13.56 12.29
N ILE A 588 5.05 -12.46 11.57
CA ILE A 588 3.88 -12.14 10.75
C ILE A 588 4.33 -11.94 9.30
N TYR A 589 3.84 -12.79 8.39
CA TYR A 589 4.25 -12.80 6.99
C TYR A 589 3.07 -12.66 6.02
N ALA A 590 3.12 -11.61 5.20
CA ALA A 590 2.23 -11.36 4.06
C ALA A 590 3.05 -11.24 2.76
N ASN A 591 3.99 -12.17 2.54
CA ASN A 591 4.91 -12.13 1.40
C ASN A 591 4.27 -12.66 0.10
N SER A 592 4.81 -12.33 -1.07
CA SER A 592 4.44 -12.93 -2.36
C SER A 592 5.41 -14.00 -2.85
N SER A 593 4.89 -14.97 -3.63
CA SER A 593 5.65 -16.14 -4.05
C SER A 593 6.79 -15.73 -4.98
N GLY A 594 8.03 -16.03 -4.57
CA GLY A 594 9.18 -15.97 -5.47
C GLY A 594 9.00 -16.94 -6.64
N ASN A 595 9.47 -16.54 -7.82
CA ASN A 595 9.28 -17.31 -9.04
C ASN A 595 10.41 -18.32 -9.29
N THR A 596 10.09 -19.43 -9.97
CA THR A 596 11.03 -20.44 -10.47
C THR A 596 11.09 -20.49 -12.00
N GLY A 597 10.62 -19.45 -12.71
CA GLY A 597 10.57 -19.39 -14.18
C GLY A 597 10.69 -17.96 -14.72
N SER A 598 10.63 -17.82 -16.05
CA SER A 598 10.83 -16.56 -16.78
C SER A 598 9.62 -15.63 -16.75
N THR A 599 9.00 -15.41 -15.58
CA THR A 599 7.75 -14.63 -15.47
C THR A 599 7.78 -13.62 -14.32
N GLY A 600 6.90 -12.61 -14.39
CA GLY A 600 6.78 -11.60 -13.34
C GLY A 600 6.14 -12.16 -12.06
N ALA A 601 6.57 -11.63 -10.91
CA ALA A 601 6.13 -12.10 -9.61
C ALA A 601 5.00 -11.24 -9.00
N GLY A 602 4.29 -11.78 -8.00
CA GLY A 602 3.22 -11.06 -7.30
C GLY A 602 3.74 -10.03 -6.28
N SER A 603 2.86 -9.15 -5.80
CA SER A 603 3.18 -8.10 -4.83
C SER A 603 2.91 -8.53 -3.39
N GLY A 604 3.64 -7.95 -2.45
CA GLY A 604 3.41 -8.16 -1.01
C GLY A 604 1.98 -7.80 -0.60
N GLY A 605 1.52 -8.35 0.52
CA GLY A 605 0.15 -8.19 1.02
C GLY A 605 -0.03 -7.00 1.98
N GLY A 606 -1.13 -7.03 2.72
CA GLY A 606 -1.49 -6.04 3.74
C GLY A 606 -1.28 -6.57 5.17
N ILE A 607 -0.73 -5.74 6.05
CA ILE A 607 -0.67 -5.99 7.50
C ILE A 607 -1.15 -4.73 8.21
N LEU A 608 -2.22 -4.84 9.01
CA LEU A 608 -2.78 -3.76 9.83
C LEU A 608 -2.88 -4.22 11.28
N ILE A 609 -2.26 -3.47 12.19
CA ILE A 609 -2.19 -3.82 13.61
C ILE A 609 -2.61 -2.60 14.44
N TYR A 610 -3.53 -2.80 15.37
CA TYR A 610 -3.82 -1.88 16.47
C TYR A 610 -3.45 -2.60 17.77
N ALA A 611 -2.66 -1.98 18.65
CA ALA A 611 -2.27 -2.55 19.94
C ALA A 611 -1.89 -1.46 20.95
N ASN A 612 -2.52 -1.39 22.13
CA ASN A 612 -2.15 -0.34 23.10
C ASN A 612 -0.68 -0.48 23.54
N ASN A 613 -0.26 -1.67 23.98
CA ASN A 613 1.13 -1.98 24.30
C ASN A 613 1.71 -2.91 23.23
N PHE A 614 2.58 -2.39 22.35
CA PHE A 614 3.28 -3.18 21.34
C PHE A 614 4.73 -3.47 21.76
N SER A 615 5.14 -4.74 21.71
CA SER A 615 6.43 -5.20 22.22
C SER A 615 6.96 -6.46 21.52
N GLY A 616 8.26 -6.72 21.69
CA GLY A 616 8.94 -7.95 21.25
C GLY A 616 10.01 -7.74 20.18
N ASN A 617 10.65 -8.83 19.76
CA ASN A 617 11.79 -8.83 18.81
C ASN A 617 11.55 -9.57 17.48
N GLY A 618 10.32 -10.01 17.24
CA GLY A 618 9.94 -10.83 16.08
C GLY A 618 10.00 -10.11 14.72
N SER A 619 9.53 -10.79 13.66
CA SER A 619 9.54 -10.28 12.29
C SER A 619 8.15 -9.89 11.78
N ILE A 620 8.02 -8.78 11.06
CA ILE A 620 6.77 -8.37 10.39
C ILE A 620 7.08 -8.00 8.93
N TYR A 621 6.76 -8.89 7.99
CA TYR A 621 7.18 -8.77 6.60
C TYR A 621 6.03 -8.83 5.59
N ALA A 622 6.08 -7.92 4.60
CA ALA A 622 5.19 -7.88 3.44
C ALA A 622 5.99 -7.72 2.14
N PHE A 623 6.90 -8.66 1.86
CA PHE A 623 7.78 -8.61 0.70
C PHE A 623 7.08 -8.91 -0.62
N GLY A 624 7.48 -8.20 -1.67
CA GLY A 624 7.19 -8.59 -3.06
C GLY A 624 7.93 -9.87 -3.49
N GLY A 625 7.42 -10.52 -4.54
CA GLY A 625 8.00 -11.76 -5.05
C GLY A 625 9.23 -11.52 -5.94
N ARG A 626 10.20 -12.43 -5.88
CA ARG A 626 11.39 -12.41 -6.74
C ARG A 626 11.05 -12.80 -8.19
N GLY A 627 11.37 -11.93 -9.15
CA GLY A 627 11.47 -12.28 -10.58
C GLY A 627 12.79 -12.99 -10.90
N LEU A 628 12.85 -13.72 -12.02
CA LEU A 628 14.10 -14.25 -12.59
C LEU A 628 14.65 -13.32 -13.70
N ILE A 629 15.62 -13.81 -14.47
CA ILE A 629 16.32 -13.10 -15.55
C ILE A 629 15.31 -12.41 -16.49
N ASN A 630 15.50 -11.11 -16.73
CA ASN A 630 14.68 -10.27 -17.61
C ASN A 630 13.19 -10.17 -17.23
N THR A 631 12.85 -10.37 -15.95
CA THR A 631 11.48 -10.24 -15.44
C THR A 631 11.38 -9.26 -14.28
N GLY A 632 10.18 -8.71 -14.08
CA GLY A 632 9.85 -7.86 -12.96
C GLY A 632 9.64 -8.64 -11.67
N SER A 633 10.31 -8.24 -10.60
CA SER A 633 9.87 -8.58 -9.24
C SER A 633 8.52 -7.89 -8.94
N GLY A 634 7.79 -8.38 -7.94
CA GLY A 634 6.61 -7.67 -7.48
C GLY A 634 6.95 -6.50 -6.56
N GLY A 635 6.08 -5.51 -6.50
CA GLY A 635 6.17 -4.42 -5.55
C GLY A 635 6.02 -4.91 -4.10
N GLY A 636 6.65 -4.18 -3.17
CA GLY A 636 6.43 -4.42 -1.75
C GLY A 636 4.98 -4.19 -1.33
N GLY A 637 4.59 -4.79 -0.20
CA GLY A 637 3.25 -4.68 0.38
C GLY A 637 3.03 -3.41 1.20
N ARG A 638 2.04 -3.43 2.09
CA ARG A 638 1.74 -2.32 2.99
C ARG A 638 1.58 -2.80 4.43
N ILE A 639 2.26 -2.14 5.35
CA ILE A 639 2.23 -2.42 6.79
C ILE A 639 1.79 -1.13 7.50
N ALA A 640 0.81 -1.21 8.40
CA ALA A 640 0.40 -0.11 9.27
C ALA A 640 0.26 -0.60 10.71
N ILE A 641 0.86 0.09 11.67
CA ILE A 641 0.82 -0.23 13.09
C ILE A 641 0.44 1.01 13.89
N TYR A 642 -0.65 0.89 14.65
CA TYR A 642 -1.16 1.90 15.57
C TYR A 642 -0.95 1.42 17.00
N TYR A 643 -0.37 2.26 17.84
CA TYR A 643 -0.07 1.89 19.23
C TYR A 643 -0.25 3.04 20.22
N THR A 644 -0.23 2.75 21.52
CA THR A 644 -0.09 3.77 22.57
C THR A 644 1.35 3.81 23.07
N GLU A 645 1.86 2.65 23.49
CA GLU A 645 3.25 2.43 23.88
C GLU A 645 3.91 1.44 22.90
N ASN A 646 5.14 1.74 22.47
CA ASN A 646 5.91 0.87 21.58
C ASN A 646 7.30 0.61 22.16
N SER A 647 7.57 -0.68 22.42
CA SER A 647 8.86 -1.23 22.84
C SER A 647 9.31 -2.37 21.92
N PHE A 648 8.71 -2.49 20.73
CA PHE A 648 9.08 -3.48 19.73
C PHE A 648 10.44 -3.13 19.10
N THR A 649 11.38 -4.08 19.15
CA THR A 649 12.74 -3.96 18.63
C THR A 649 13.01 -4.88 17.44
N GLY A 650 11.97 -5.55 16.92
CA GLY A 650 12.06 -6.50 15.82
C GLY A 650 12.06 -5.85 14.43
N ASP A 651 12.30 -6.66 13.40
CA ASP A 651 12.39 -6.18 12.02
C ASP A 651 11.02 -6.00 11.37
N ILE A 652 10.73 -4.80 10.87
CA ILE A 652 9.57 -4.50 10.01
C ILE A 652 10.05 -4.20 8.60
N SER A 653 9.54 -4.90 7.58
CA SER A 653 10.00 -4.68 6.21
C SER A 653 8.97 -4.98 5.12
N ALA A 654 8.90 -4.10 4.12
CA ALA A 654 8.01 -4.21 2.96
C ALA A 654 8.76 -3.97 1.65
N SER A 655 10.00 -4.45 1.49
CA SER A 655 10.77 -4.26 0.25
C SER A 655 10.22 -5.05 -0.95
N SER A 656 10.63 -4.67 -2.16
CA SER A 656 10.26 -5.35 -3.42
C SER A 656 10.63 -6.84 -3.46
N LEU A 657 11.69 -7.26 -2.76
CA LEU A 657 12.02 -8.66 -2.51
C LEU A 657 12.93 -8.77 -1.28
N LYS A 658 13.06 -9.98 -0.72
CA LYS A 658 14.09 -10.30 0.27
C LYS A 658 15.48 -10.16 -0.38
N PRO A 659 16.49 -9.52 0.25
CA PRO A 659 17.81 -9.32 -0.35
C PRO A 659 18.45 -10.63 -0.83
N VAL A 660 18.89 -10.66 -2.10
CA VAL A 660 19.67 -11.77 -2.68
C VAL A 660 20.73 -11.23 -3.63
N THR A 661 21.96 -11.72 -3.51
CA THR A 661 23.08 -11.40 -4.40
C THR A 661 22.94 -12.08 -5.77
N GLY A 662 23.10 -11.33 -6.87
CA GLY A 662 23.68 -11.89 -8.11
C GLY A 662 22.77 -12.24 -9.31
N THR A 663 21.64 -11.58 -9.56
CA THR A 663 20.89 -11.76 -10.85
C THR A 663 20.34 -10.47 -11.45
N ARG A 664 20.30 -10.37 -12.79
CA ARG A 664 19.70 -9.25 -13.55
C ARG A 664 18.16 -9.29 -13.49
N THR A 665 17.59 -8.79 -12.40
CA THR A 665 16.15 -8.66 -12.18
C THR A 665 15.73 -7.19 -12.27
N PHE A 666 14.56 -6.90 -12.84
CA PHE A 666 13.99 -5.56 -12.75
C PHE A 666 13.36 -5.39 -11.37
N HIS A 667 14.07 -4.69 -10.47
CA HIS A 667 13.61 -4.41 -9.11
C HIS A 667 12.37 -3.51 -9.13
N ALA A 668 11.42 -3.82 -8.25
CA ALA A 668 10.13 -3.15 -8.15
C ALA A 668 10.18 -2.00 -7.13
N GLY A 669 9.13 -1.19 -7.06
CA GLY A 669 8.97 -0.20 -5.99
C GLY A 669 8.95 -0.86 -4.60
N ALA A 670 9.46 -0.14 -3.61
CA ALA A 670 9.30 -0.51 -2.21
C ALA A 670 7.83 -0.40 -1.79
N GLY A 671 7.45 -1.19 -0.79
CA GLY A 671 6.20 -1.03 -0.07
C GLY A 671 6.27 0.11 0.94
N THR A 672 5.24 0.22 1.77
CA THR A 672 5.11 1.29 2.78
C THR A 672 4.92 0.73 4.17
N ILE A 673 5.62 1.30 5.15
CA ILE A 673 5.42 1.03 6.58
C ILE A 673 4.92 2.33 7.23
N TYR A 674 3.76 2.28 7.87
CA TYR A 674 3.18 3.40 8.61
C TYR A 674 3.15 3.06 10.10
N LEU A 675 3.70 3.93 10.94
CA LEU A 675 3.72 3.77 12.40
C LEU A 675 3.04 4.99 13.02
N LYS A 676 2.12 4.82 13.96
CA LYS A 676 1.43 5.96 14.57
C LYS A 676 1.12 5.72 16.05
N SER A 677 1.62 6.59 16.94
CA SER A 677 1.14 6.63 18.31
C SER A 677 -0.27 7.23 18.41
N SER A 678 -1.06 6.78 19.40
CA SER A 678 -2.33 7.38 19.79
C SER A 678 -2.17 8.81 20.33
N SER A 679 -0.98 9.16 20.84
CA SER A 679 -0.65 10.53 21.28
C SER A 679 -0.30 11.50 20.15
N GLU A 680 -0.01 10.98 18.95
CA GLU A 680 0.41 11.78 17.79
C GLU A 680 -0.77 12.11 16.88
N THR A 681 -0.80 13.32 16.30
CA THR A 681 -1.78 13.65 15.25
C THR A 681 -1.40 13.02 13.91
N CYS A 682 -0.11 13.03 13.59
CA CYS A 682 0.45 12.60 12.31
C CYS A 682 1.47 11.49 12.56
N GLY A 683 1.25 10.29 12.03
CA GLY A 683 2.20 9.18 12.14
C GLY A 683 3.37 9.24 11.16
N ASP A 684 4.31 8.33 11.32
CA ASP A 684 5.55 8.20 10.57
C ASP A 684 5.39 7.28 9.35
N LEU A 685 6.02 7.66 8.23
CA LEU A 685 6.07 6.86 7.01
C LEU A 685 7.51 6.46 6.68
N ILE A 686 7.76 5.16 6.60
CA ILE A 686 9.04 4.57 6.23
C ILE A 686 8.91 3.85 4.89
N ILE A 687 9.78 4.22 3.95
CA ILE A 687 9.93 3.60 2.63
C ILE A 687 11.40 3.23 2.46
N ASN A 688 11.65 1.93 2.29
CA ASN A 688 12.99 1.34 2.29
C ASN A 688 13.01 0.15 1.33
N ASN A 689 13.90 0.16 0.32
CA ASN A 689 14.01 -0.96 -0.64
C ASN A 689 15.20 -1.89 -0.35
N ASN A 690 15.79 -1.85 0.85
CA ASN A 690 16.88 -2.73 1.30
C ASN A 690 18.08 -2.80 0.33
N GLY A 691 18.44 -1.69 -0.32
CA GLY A 691 19.59 -1.60 -1.23
C GLY A 691 19.33 -2.18 -2.62
N LEU A 692 18.06 -2.33 -3.00
CA LEU A 692 17.63 -2.81 -4.32
C LEU A 692 17.33 -1.61 -5.21
N ARG A 693 18.29 -1.18 -6.05
CA ARG A 693 18.07 -0.06 -6.97
C ARG A 693 17.07 -0.43 -8.07
N SER A 694 15.90 0.17 -7.99
CA SER A 694 14.88 0.09 -9.03
C SER A 694 15.16 1.09 -10.16
N LEU A 695 14.66 0.80 -11.36
CA LEU A 695 14.59 1.81 -12.42
C LEU A 695 13.49 2.82 -12.07
N LEU A 696 13.56 4.07 -12.54
CA LEU A 696 12.59 5.14 -12.21
C LEU A 696 11.11 4.77 -12.46
N ILE A 697 10.86 3.85 -13.40
CA ILE A 697 9.55 3.23 -13.70
C ILE A 697 8.96 2.36 -12.57
N SER A 698 9.79 1.93 -11.62
CA SER A 698 9.48 1.00 -10.54
C SER A 698 9.69 1.71 -9.18
N ASN A 699 8.64 2.37 -8.69
CA ASN A 699 8.68 3.36 -7.62
C ASN A 699 7.51 3.19 -6.63
N THR A 700 7.55 3.96 -5.55
CA THR A 700 6.45 4.11 -4.59
C THR A 700 5.75 5.43 -4.90
N THR A 701 4.51 5.41 -5.40
CA THR A 701 3.76 6.66 -5.64
C THR A 701 2.84 6.95 -4.45
N ILE A 702 2.88 8.18 -3.94
CA ILE A 702 1.98 8.70 -2.89
C ILE A 702 0.96 9.65 -3.54
N THR A 703 -0.31 9.25 -3.53
CA THR A 703 -1.49 10.05 -3.94
C THR A 703 -2.45 10.27 -2.76
N SER A 704 -3.46 11.14 -2.95
CA SER A 704 -4.61 11.32 -2.04
C SER A 704 -5.26 10.00 -1.61
N ASP A 705 -5.37 9.07 -2.54
CA ASP A 705 -6.13 7.82 -2.36
C ASP A 705 -5.29 6.77 -1.60
N THR A 706 -3.96 6.89 -1.68
CA THR A 706 -3.03 6.04 -0.94
C THR A 706 -2.68 6.57 0.45
N LEU A 707 -2.65 7.88 0.67
CA LEU A 707 -2.38 8.47 1.99
C LEU A 707 -3.53 9.39 2.34
N THR A 708 -4.41 8.96 3.25
CA THR A 708 -5.63 9.71 3.59
C THR A 708 -5.36 10.94 4.47
N THR A 709 -4.26 10.93 5.23
CA THR A 709 -3.78 12.09 6.00
C THR A 709 -3.06 13.12 5.12
N ASN A 710 -3.17 14.39 5.48
CA ASN A 710 -2.40 15.48 4.86
C ASN A 710 -1.05 15.73 5.55
N CYS A 711 -0.75 15.02 6.65
CA CYS A 711 0.46 15.20 7.43
C CYS A 711 1.13 13.90 7.87
N LEU A 712 2.45 13.99 8.10
CA LEU A 712 3.28 12.97 8.74
C LEU A 712 4.07 13.57 9.91
N GLY A 713 4.40 12.73 10.90
CA GLY A 713 5.42 13.03 11.90
C GLY A 713 6.78 13.08 11.22
N ASN A 714 7.29 11.90 10.85
CA ASN A 714 8.51 11.70 10.09
C ASN A 714 8.25 11.07 8.70
N LEU A 715 9.13 11.37 7.75
CA LEU A 715 9.19 10.75 6.42
C LEU A 715 10.60 10.20 6.19
N THR A 716 10.74 8.88 6.16
CA THR A 716 12.02 8.20 5.89
C THR A 716 12.00 7.57 4.51
N ILE A 717 12.91 7.99 3.64
CA ILE A 717 13.08 7.49 2.27
C ILE A 717 14.53 7.03 2.13
N SER A 718 14.74 5.72 1.95
CA SER A 718 16.04 5.10 2.25
C SER A 718 16.42 3.91 1.36
N ASN A 719 17.72 3.65 1.33
CA ASN A 719 18.35 2.49 0.68
C ASN A 719 17.84 2.26 -0.75
N GLN A 720 17.97 3.28 -1.59
CA GLN A 720 17.64 3.25 -3.03
C GLN A 720 16.14 3.05 -3.35
N SER A 721 15.25 3.31 -2.39
CA SER A 721 13.82 3.51 -2.70
C SER A 721 13.63 4.74 -3.60
N ILE A 722 12.69 4.68 -4.54
CA ILE A 722 12.28 5.83 -5.36
C ILE A 722 10.84 6.19 -4.98
N VAL A 723 10.59 7.45 -4.61
CA VAL A 723 9.28 7.94 -4.17
C VAL A 723 8.80 9.07 -5.08
N ILE A 724 7.55 8.99 -5.56
CA ILE A 724 6.88 10.06 -6.30
C ILE A 724 5.72 10.59 -5.48
N LEU A 725 5.87 11.81 -4.94
CA LEU A 725 4.83 12.50 -4.19
C LEU A 725 3.93 13.29 -5.14
N LYS A 726 2.69 12.84 -5.37
CA LYS A 726 1.70 13.47 -6.27
C LYS A 726 0.57 14.19 -5.54
N ARG A 727 0.71 14.40 -4.22
CA ARG A 727 -0.28 15.07 -3.37
C ARG A 727 0.41 16.04 -2.41
N ASP A 728 -0.37 16.95 -1.85
CA ASP A 728 0.10 17.89 -0.84
C ASP A 728 0.37 17.17 0.49
N LEU A 729 1.47 17.54 1.16
CA LEU A 729 1.98 16.86 2.34
C LEU A 729 2.75 17.81 3.26
N ILE A 730 2.42 17.79 4.54
CA ILE A 730 3.16 18.49 5.61
C ILE A 730 3.91 17.45 6.45
N VAL A 731 5.20 17.64 6.69
CA VAL A 731 6.02 16.74 7.52
C VAL A 731 6.57 17.54 8.71
N TYR A 732 6.24 17.12 9.92
CA TYR A 732 6.56 17.86 11.15
C TYR A 732 7.91 17.51 11.78
N SER A 733 8.72 16.70 11.10
CA SER A 733 10.03 16.27 11.60
C SER A 733 11.04 17.41 11.69
N LYS A 734 11.92 17.32 12.69
CA LYS A 734 13.11 18.20 12.81
C LYS A 734 14.25 17.74 11.91
N GLU A 735 14.26 16.46 11.55
CA GLU A 735 15.29 15.83 10.73
C GLU A 735 14.66 15.32 9.43
N PHE A 736 15.37 15.47 8.31
CA PHE A 736 15.03 14.78 7.06
C PHE A 736 16.29 14.18 6.43
N ASN A 737 16.46 12.87 6.56
CA ASN A 737 17.62 12.14 6.07
C ASN A 737 17.22 11.28 4.86
N LEU A 738 17.79 11.61 3.70
CA LEU A 738 17.40 11.08 2.39
C LEU A 738 18.52 10.21 1.80
N THR A 739 18.26 8.89 1.72
CA THR A 739 19.16 7.90 1.08
C THR A 739 18.46 7.06 -0.01
N GLY A 740 17.35 7.59 -0.53
CA GLY A 740 16.65 7.15 -1.72
C GLY A 740 16.12 8.36 -2.50
N ASP A 741 15.67 8.17 -3.73
CA ASP A 741 15.23 9.29 -4.59
C ASP A 741 13.83 9.80 -4.18
N LEU A 742 13.66 11.12 -4.09
CA LEU A 742 12.37 11.79 -3.90
C LEU A 742 12.06 12.73 -5.07
N ILE A 743 10.92 12.50 -5.72
CA ILE A 743 10.39 13.30 -6.83
C ILE A 743 9.09 13.95 -6.36
N GLN A 744 9.12 15.26 -6.13
CA GLN A 744 8.05 16.03 -5.50
C GLN A 744 7.19 16.77 -6.55
N ARG A 745 5.91 16.41 -6.68
CA ARG A 745 4.94 17.02 -7.62
C ARG A 745 3.75 17.72 -6.95
N GLY A 746 3.35 17.27 -5.77
CA GLY A 746 2.35 17.96 -4.92
C GLY A 746 3.04 18.68 -3.76
N ASN A 747 2.39 19.69 -3.19
CA ASN A 747 3.03 20.69 -2.31
C ASN A 747 3.72 20.01 -1.10
N LEU A 748 4.99 20.32 -0.83
CA LEU A 748 5.75 19.68 0.25
C LEU A 748 6.23 20.70 1.28
N SER A 749 5.73 20.60 2.52
CA SER A 749 6.05 21.54 3.60
C SER A 749 6.72 20.84 4.77
N PHE A 750 7.77 21.47 5.32
CA PHE A 750 8.60 21.02 6.43
C PHE A 750 8.78 22.17 7.44
N PRO A 751 7.72 22.57 8.18
CA PRO A 751 7.74 23.77 9.01
C PRO A 751 8.67 23.69 10.23
N ASN A 752 8.95 22.48 10.74
CA ASN A 752 9.75 22.26 11.95
C ASN A 752 11.20 21.85 11.67
N LEU A 753 11.62 21.80 10.41
CA LEU A 753 12.89 21.22 9.98
C LEU A 753 14.08 22.00 10.56
N ALA A 754 14.95 21.30 11.28
CA ALA A 754 16.21 21.81 11.81
C ALA A 754 17.39 21.37 10.93
N ASN A 755 17.41 20.12 10.46
CA ASN A 755 18.49 19.59 9.63
C ASN A 755 17.96 18.71 8.48
N ILE A 756 18.58 18.83 7.31
CA ILE A 756 18.35 17.93 6.17
C ILE A 756 19.69 17.43 5.63
N THR A 757 19.81 16.11 5.52
CA THR A 757 21.00 15.43 5.02
C THR A 757 20.63 14.55 3.83
N ILE A 758 21.33 14.70 2.71
CA ILE A 758 21.12 13.89 1.51
C ILE A 758 22.40 13.13 1.18
N TRP A 759 22.31 11.84 0.85
CA TRP A 759 23.45 10.97 0.52
C TRP A 759 23.06 9.95 -0.55
N ASN A 760 23.81 9.87 -1.66
CA ASN A 760 23.55 8.91 -2.76
C ASN A 760 22.07 8.86 -3.21
N ALA A 761 21.48 10.05 -3.37
CA ALA A 761 20.06 10.23 -3.62
C ALA A 761 19.78 11.46 -4.50
N THR A 762 18.71 11.37 -5.28
CA THR A 762 18.17 12.48 -6.09
C THR A 762 17.01 13.15 -5.35
N LEU A 763 17.06 14.47 -5.22
CA LEU A 763 15.91 15.27 -4.84
C LEU A 763 15.49 16.09 -6.06
N GLU A 764 14.36 15.76 -6.67
CA GLU A 764 13.76 16.53 -7.78
C GLU A 764 12.51 17.26 -7.30
N LEU A 765 12.57 18.60 -7.30
CA LEU A 765 11.48 19.47 -6.84
C LEU A 765 10.69 20.11 -7.99
N SER A 766 9.43 20.41 -7.70
CA SER A 766 8.60 21.39 -8.41
C SER A 766 8.86 22.81 -7.90
N SER A 767 8.00 23.78 -8.21
CA SER A 767 8.01 25.12 -7.60
C SER A 767 7.42 25.18 -6.20
N ASN A 768 6.67 24.16 -5.77
CA ASN A 768 5.78 24.27 -4.61
C ASN A 768 6.32 23.49 -3.40
N TYR A 769 7.28 24.08 -2.70
CA TYR A 769 7.79 23.53 -1.45
C TYR A 769 8.03 24.64 -0.42
N THR A 770 8.08 24.26 0.87
CA THR A 770 8.35 25.19 1.96
C THR A 770 9.18 24.48 3.03
N PHE A 771 10.45 24.83 3.11
CA PHE A 771 11.35 24.37 4.17
C PHE A 771 11.55 25.49 5.19
N ASN A 772 11.79 25.13 6.45
CA ASN A 772 12.08 26.09 7.50
C ASN A 772 13.39 26.87 7.18
N GLU A 773 13.32 28.20 7.20
CA GLU A 773 14.44 29.11 6.90
C GLU A 773 15.60 29.05 7.90
N SER A 774 15.41 28.45 9.08
CA SER A 774 16.46 28.17 10.06
C SER A 774 17.15 26.82 9.86
N ALA A 775 16.72 26.01 8.88
CA ALA A 775 17.26 24.67 8.66
C ALA A 775 18.73 24.69 8.20
N VAL A 776 19.47 23.64 8.55
CA VAL A 776 20.83 23.35 8.08
C VAL A 776 20.77 22.26 7.00
N TRP A 777 21.35 22.54 5.84
CA TRP A 777 21.37 21.65 4.69
C TRP A 777 22.76 21.06 4.45
N MET A 778 22.83 19.75 4.24
CA MET A 778 24.06 19.03 3.91
C MET A 778 23.84 18.05 2.75
N LEU A 779 24.40 18.37 1.58
CA LEU A 779 24.45 17.47 0.43
C LEU A 779 25.78 16.71 0.45
N ASN A 780 25.72 15.38 0.48
CA ASN A 780 26.90 14.51 0.51
C ASN A 780 27.15 13.81 -0.82
N GLU A 781 28.22 13.00 -0.89
CA GLU A 781 28.63 12.30 -2.10
C GLU A 781 27.46 11.62 -2.84
N GLN A 782 27.52 11.67 -4.18
CA GLN A 782 26.52 11.10 -5.08
C GLN A 782 25.12 11.72 -4.97
N THR A 783 24.95 12.82 -4.23
CA THR A 783 23.69 13.61 -4.21
C THR A 783 23.48 14.38 -5.51
N ASN A 784 22.23 14.36 -5.99
CA ASN A 784 21.76 15.13 -7.13
C ASN A 784 20.51 15.95 -6.74
N PHE A 785 20.69 17.23 -6.40
CA PHE A 785 19.56 18.14 -6.16
C PHE A 785 19.20 18.88 -7.46
N THR A 786 17.95 18.77 -7.91
CA THR A 786 17.49 19.27 -9.22
C THR A 786 16.03 19.73 -9.18
N HIS A 787 15.56 20.33 -10.28
CA HIS A 787 14.14 20.67 -10.49
C HIS A 787 13.63 20.07 -11.82
N PHE A 788 12.31 19.99 -12.01
CA PHE A 788 11.75 19.51 -13.28
C PHE A 788 12.18 20.35 -14.49
N ASN A 789 12.14 19.74 -15.68
CA ASN A 789 12.41 20.47 -16.93
C ASN A 789 11.34 21.55 -17.13
N ASN A 790 11.76 22.75 -17.52
CA ASN A 790 10.87 23.77 -18.04
C ASN A 790 10.50 23.49 -19.51
N SER A 791 9.48 24.19 -19.99
CA SER A 791 8.99 24.13 -21.37
C SER A 791 9.33 25.43 -22.11
N ASP A 792 8.35 26.00 -22.81
CA ASP A 792 8.26 27.39 -23.24
C ASP A 792 8.12 28.42 -22.09
N LYS A 793 7.86 27.96 -20.85
CA LYS A 793 7.61 28.82 -19.68
C LYS A 793 8.57 28.51 -18.53
N GLN A 794 8.94 29.56 -17.80
CA GLN A 794 9.66 29.46 -16.53
C GLN A 794 8.67 29.15 -15.40
N ILE A 795 8.68 27.90 -14.95
CA ILE A 795 7.81 27.35 -13.91
C ILE A 795 8.65 26.78 -12.76
N TYR A 796 9.75 26.09 -13.07
CA TYR A 796 10.58 25.37 -12.11
C TYR A 796 11.96 26.02 -11.97
N SER A 797 12.35 26.29 -10.73
CA SER A 797 13.68 26.72 -10.32
C SER A 797 13.96 26.21 -8.89
N ILE A 798 15.21 26.22 -8.47
CA ILE A 798 15.56 26.03 -7.05
C ILE A 798 15.61 27.42 -6.41
N ILE A 799 14.76 27.68 -5.41
CA ILE A 799 14.73 28.89 -4.59
C ILE A 799 14.67 28.41 -3.14
N LEU A 800 15.79 28.56 -2.41
CA LEU A 800 15.91 28.03 -1.05
C LEU A 800 16.31 29.13 -0.05
N ASN A 801 15.50 29.25 1.00
CA ASN A 801 15.85 29.97 2.23
C ASN A 801 16.30 28.95 3.28
N ALA A 802 17.46 29.15 3.91
CA ALA A 802 17.96 28.30 5.00
C ALA A 802 18.98 29.04 5.88
N LYS A 803 19.44 28.42 6.97
CA LYS A 803 20.48 28.99 7.83
C LYS A 803 21.87 28.74 7.26
N ASN A 804 22.21 27.47 7.06
CA ASN A 804 23.51 27.02 6.57
C ASN A 804 23.31 26.02 5.43
N PHE A 805 24.16 26.08 4.42
CA PHE A 805 24.08 25.20 3.25
C PHE A 805 25.46 24.67 2.86
N THR A 806 25.63 23.35 2.92
CA THR A 806 26.91 22.68 2.61
C THR A 806 26.74 21.72 1.45
N ILE A 807 27.57 21.87 0.42
CA ILE A 807 27.72 20.94 -0.71
C ILE A 807 29.08 20.27 -0.57
N ASN A 808 29.13 19.02 -0.09
CA ASN A 808 30.37 18.28 0.05
C ASN A 808 30.92 17.81 -1.31
N SER A 809 32.19 17.40 -1.34
CA SER A 809 32.81 16.88 -2.57
C SER A 809 32.04 15.64 -3.07
N GLY A 810 31.86 15.56 -4.40
CA GLY A 810 31.03 14.52 -5.03
C GLY A 810 29.52 14.73 -4.91
N ALA A 811 29.04 15.77 -4.21
CA ALA A 811 27.65 16.19 -4.23
C ALA A 811 27.40 17.22 -5.35
N SER A 812 26.15 17.32 -5.83
CA SER A 812 25.78 18.33 -6.83
C SER A 812 24.38 18.91 -6.65
N ILE A 813 24.27 20.21 -6.93
CA ILE A 813 23.03 20.80 -7.46
C ILE A 813 23.17 20.79 -8.98
N ASN A 814 22.32 20.06 -9.69
CA ASN A 814 22.44 19.88 -11.13
C ASN A 814 21.13 20.20 -11.83
N VAL A 815 21.06 21.41 -12.40
CA VAL A 815 19.95 21.90 -13.22
C VAL A 815 20.39 22.05 -14.69
N CYS A 816 21.40 21.29 -15.11
CA CYS A 816 21.89 21.30 -16.48
C CYS A 816 20.80 20.88 -17.48
N GLY A 817 20.52 21.72 -18.47
CA GLY A 817 19.46 21.49 -19.46
C GLY A 817 18.03 21.53 -18.92
N LYS A 818 17.82 22.09 -17.71
CA LYS A 818 16.50 22.26 -17.07
C LYS A 818 15.85 23.62 -17.36
N GLY A 819 16.51 24.50 -18.12
CA GLY A 819 15.98 25.78 -18.59
C GLY A 819 14.91 25.62 -19.67
N TYR A 820 14.69 26.67 -20.47
CA TYR A 820 13.72 26.61 -21.56
C TYR A 820 14.04 25.48 -22.54
N ASP A 821 13.00 24.85 -23.10
CA ASP A 821 13.19 23.80 -24.10
C ASP A 821 13.71 24.36 -25.43
N THR A 822 14.13 23.44 -26.28
CA THR A 822 14.56 23.63 -27.67
C THR A 822 13.60 24.55 -28.44
N ASN A 823 14.12 25.55 -29.16
CA ASN A 823 13.33 26.58 -29.84
C ASN A 823 12.43 27.42 -28.90
N SER A 824 12.79 27.63 -27.62
CA SER A 824 11.99 28.43 -26.69
C SER A 824 12.83 29.24 -25.68
N GLY A 825 12.25 30.37 -25.23
CA GLY A 825 12.83 31.30 -24.25
C GLY A 825 13.22 32.66 -24.88
N PRO A 826 13.37 33.73 -24.08
CA PRO A 826 13.57 35.11 -24.59
C PRO A 826 14.81 35.32 -25.48
N GLY A 827 15.90 34.60 -25.23
CA GLY A 827 17.14 34.68 -26.00
C GLY A 827 17.24 33.69 -27.17
N THR A 828 16.15 33.03 -27.54
CA THR A 828 16.15 32.07 -28.66
C THR A 828 16.09 32.80 -30.01
N PRO A 829 16.97 32.48 -30.98
CA PRO A 829 16.90 33.03 -32.33
C PRO A 829 15.56 32.77 -33.02
N SER A 830 15.03 33.79 -33.71
CA SER A 830 13.70 33.76 -34.35
C SER A 830 13.55 32.80 -35.55
N ASP A 831 14.66 32.31 -36.11
CA ASP A 831 14.66 31.35 -37.22
C ASP A 831 15.13 29.96 -36.73
N VAL A 832 14.20 29.01 -36.76
CA VAL A 832 14.43 27.62 -36.35
C VAL A 832 15.19 26.80 -37.40
N SER A 833 15.23 27.25 -38.66
CA SER A 833 15.78 26.47 -39.79
C SER A 833 17.31 26.52 -39.91
N THR A 834 17.97 27.40 -39.14
CA THR A 834 19.38 27.77 -39.35
C THR A 834 20.29 27.58 -38.13
N PHE A 835 19.79 26.91 -37.08
CA PHE A 835 20.58 26.38 -35.96
C PHE A 835 21.43 27.41 -35.19
N GLY A 836 20.83 28.53 -34.79
CA GLY A 836 21.47 29.53 -33.92
C GLY A 836 21.49 29.11 -32.45
N GLY A 837 22.47 29.61 -31.70
CA GLY A 837 22.59 29.37 -30.26
C GLY A 837 21.65 30.25 -29.44
N GLY A 838 21.18 29.75 -28.29
CA GLY A 838 20.41 30.55 -27.33
C GLY A 838 21.29 31.59 -26.64
N GLY A 839 20.79 32.81 -26.43
CA GLY A 839 21.42 33.82 -25.58
C GLY A 839 20.90 33.76 -24.15
N TYR A 840 21.74 34.06 -23.17
CA TYR A 840 21.43 34.39 -21.77
C TYR A 840 22.77 34.62 -21.10
N GLY A 841 22.96 35.70 -20.32
CA GLY A 841 24.28 36.12 -19.84
C GLY A 841 25.18 36.67 -20.95
N GLY A 842 25.56 35.84 -21.91
CA GLY A 842 26.22 36.19 -23.17
C GLY A 842 25.33 35.96 -24.41
N TYR A 843 25.69 36.61 -25.52
CA TYR A 843 24.98 36.44 -26.79
C TYR A 843 25.14 35.01 -27.35
N GLY A 844 24.05 34.45 -27.86
CA GLY A 844 24.05 33.18 -28.58
C GLY A 844 24.68 33.34 -29.97
N GLY A 845 25.60 32.43 -30.31
CA GLY A 845 26.31 32.39 -31.58
C GLY A 845 25.37 32.27 -32.78
N ARG A 846 25.70 32.98 -33.86
CA ARG A 846 24.85 33.07 -35.06
C ARG A 846 24.92 31.79 -35.90
N GLY A 847 23.77 31.26 -36.29
CA GLY A 847 23.66 30.23 -37.32
C GLY A 847 24.00 30.75 -38.72
N SER A 848 23.80 29.93 -39.76
CA SER A 848 24.15 30.29 -41.14
C SER A 848 23.31 31.46 -41.67
N SER A 849 22.05 31.55 -41.26
CA SER A 849 21.14 32.67 -41.61
C SER A 849 20.37 33.27 -40.42
N SER A 850 20.47 32.69 -39.22
CA SER A 850 19.72 33.14 -38.03
C SER A 850 20.14 34.55 -37.56
N GLY A 851 19.33 35.15 -36.69
CA GLY A 851 19.79 36.19 -35.77
C GLY A 851 20.74 35.66 -34.69
N LEU A 852 21.35 36.56 -33.91
CA LEU A 852 22.03 36.20 -32.66
C LEU A 852 20.99 35.88 -31.58
N GLY A 853 21.33 34.96 -30.66
CA GLY A 853 20.53 34.77 -29.45
C GLY A 853 20.73 35.95 -28.51
N GLN A 854 19.66 36.66 -28.14
CA GLN A 854 19.76 37.90 -27.37
C GLN A 854 20.09 37.66 -25.90
N VAL A 855 20.81 38.59 -25.28
CA VAL A 855 21.04 38.63 -23.84
C VAL A 855 19.81 39.21 -23.14
N TYR A 856 19.43 38.63 -22.00
CA TYR A 856 18.33 39.11 -21.15
C TYR A 856 18.59 38.80 -19.67
N GLY A 857 17.66 39.17 -18.81
CA GLY A 857 17.71 38.94 -17.37
C GLY A 857 18.70 39.84 -16.63
N SER A 858 18.56 39.90 -15.30
CA SER A 858 19.37 40.76 -14.45
C SER A 858 20.79 40.21 -14.24
N LEU A 859 21.79 41.09 -14.30
CA LEU A 859 23.18 40.80 -13.91
C LEU A 859 23.33 40.62 -12.38
N THR A 860 22.60 41.43 -11.62
CA THR A 860 22.72 41.54 -10.15
C THR A 860 21.75 40.63 -9.40
N ALA A 861 20.63 40.23 -10.03
CA ALA A 861 19.67 39.28 -9.48
C ALA A 861 19.23 38.25 -10.56
N PRO A 862 20.13 37.38 -11.05
CA PRO A 862 19.84 36.41 -12.09
C PRO A 862 18.92 35.31 -11.55
N LEU A 863 17.63 35.42 -11.87
CA LEU A 863 16.60 34.43 -11.53
C LEU A 863 16.09 33.67 -12.76
N ASP A 864 16.33 34.20 -13.97
CA ASP A 864 15.80 33.63 -15.20
C ASP A 864 16.50 32.33 -15.60
N LEU A 865 15.81 31.51 -16.38
CA LEU A 865 16.37 30.32 -17.01
C LEU A 865 17.25 30.68 -18.21
N GLY A 866 18.16 29.79 -18.60
CA GLY A 866 18.80 29.83 -19.91
C GLY A 866 17.82 29.49 -21.03
N SER A 867 17.98 30.12 -22.19
CA SER A 867 17.18 29.87 -23.40
C SER A 867 17.60 28.63 -24.17
N GLY A 868 16.64 28.01 -24.86
CA GLY A 868 16.93 26.99 -25.85
C GLY A 868 17.61 27.57 -27.10
N GLY A 869 18.52 26.79 -27.69
CA GLY A 869 19.02 27.02 -29.04
C GLY A 869 18.01 26.53 -30.09
N THR A 870 18.23 26.86 -31.37
CA THR A 870 17.36 26.36 -32.43
C THR A 870 17.81 25.01 -32.99
N ALA A 871 16.84 24.10 -33.13
CA ALA A 871 17.07 22.73 -33.58
C ALA A 871 15.80 22.08 -34.18
N ASN A 872 16.02 21.16 -35.13
CA ASN A 872 14.98 20.26 -35.62
C ASN A 872 14.57 19.26 -34.52
N ALA A 873 13.33 18.76 -34.57
CA ALA A 873 12.71 17.93 -33.51
C ALA A 873 13.49 16.66 -33.06
N ALA A 874 14.49 16.20 -33.83
CA ALA A 874 15.36 15.09 -33.44
C ALA A 874 16.49 15.49 -32.45
N ASN A 875 16.85 16.77 -32.39
CA ASN A 875 17.94 17.30 -31.59
C ASN A 875 17.40 18.16 -30.44
N LYS A 876 17.92 17.97 -29.22
CA LYS A 876 17.53 18.78 -28.05
C LYS A 876 18.57 19.84 -27.76
N ALA A 877 18.14 21.10 -27.68
CA ALA A 877 19.01 22.25 -27.44
C ALA A 877 18.44 23.11 -26.30
N ARG A 878 18.31 22.52 -25.11
CA ARG A 878 17.72 23.18 -23.92
C ARG A 878 18.68 24.16 -23.28
N GLY A 879 18.18 25.20 -22.64
CA GLY A 879 18.99 26.09 -21.80
C GLY A 879 19.26 25.51 -20.41
N GLY A 880 20.16 26.15 -19.65
CA GLY A 880 20.43 25.83 -18.25
C GLY A 880 19.31 26.26 -17.29
N GLY A 881 19.14 25.55 -16.17
CA GLY A 881 18.16 25.89 -15.15
C GLY A 881 18.54 27.10 -14.27
N SER A 882 17.81 27.32 -13.19
CA SER A 882 18.04 28.45 -12.27
C SER A 882 18.12 27.99 -10.82
N VAL A 883 19.13 28.48 -10.10
CA VAL A 883 19.40 28.19 -8.68
C VAL A 883 19.58 29.51 -7.92
N PHE A 884 18.73 29.76 -6.95
CA PHE A 884 18.81 30.85 -5.98
C PHE A 884 18.91 30.29 -4.56
N LEU A 885 20.02 30.55 -3.87
CA LEU A 885 20.24 30.20 -2.47
C LEU A 885 20.34 31.49 -1.64
N ASN A 886 19.38 31.70 -0.73
CA ASN A 886 19.33 32.81 0.22
C ASN A 886 19.57 32.26 1.63
N ILE A 887 20.81 32.30 2.09
CA ILE A 887 21.28 31.51 3.23
C ILE A 887 21.74 32.47 4.33
N SER A 888 21.01 32.53 5.44
CA SER A 888 21.18 33.63 6.41
C SER A 888 22.53 33.66 7.15
N ASP A 889 23.29 32.56 7.15
CA ASP A 889 24.61 32.44 7.77
C ASP A 889 25.69 32.04 6.74
N THR A 890 25.94 30.74 6.52
CA THR A 890 27.10 30.26 5.75
C THR A 890 26.73 29.31 4.59
N ILE A 891 27.28 29.60 3.40
CA ILE A 891 27.34 28.66 2.25
C ILE A 891 28.76 28.08 2.16
N THR A 892 28.86 26.75 2.13
CA THR A 892 30.12 26.01 1.94
C THR A 892 30.03 25.12 0.70
N ILE A 893 30.88 25.37 -0.30
CA ILE A 893 30.85 24.68 -1.60
C ILE A 893 32.16 23.93 -1.84
N TYR A 894 32.14 22.61 -1.65
CA TYR A 894 33.20 21.66 -2.06
C TYR A 894 32.78 20.78 -3.25
N GLY A 895 31.48 20.69 -3.53
CA GLY A 895 30.93 19.99 -4.71
C GLY A 895 30.61 20.93 -5.87
N LEU A 896 29.60 20.56 -6.67
CA LEU A 896 29.25 21.23 -7.93
C LEU A 896 27.86 21.90 -7.88
N ILE A 897 27.75 23.14 -8.35
CA ILE A 897 26.48 23.73 -8.79
C ILE A 897 26.55 23.89 -10.31
N ASN A 898 25.72 23.15 -11.05
CA ASN A 898 25.72 23.14 -12.51
C ASN A 898 24.36 23.57 -13.07
N ALA A 899 24.34 24.75 -13.67
CA ALA A 899 23.23 25.31 -14.44
C ALA A 899 23.65 25.56 -15.90
N SER A 900 24.47 24.68 -16.47
CA SER A 900 24.89 24.73 -17.88
C SER A 900 23.80 24.25 -18.85
N SER A 901 23.98 24.43 -20.16
CA SER A 901 23.20 23.70 -21.17
C SER A 901 23.91 22.40 -21.63
N PRO A 902 23.15 21.37 -22.07
CA PRO A 902 23.72 20.10 -22.50
C PRO A 902 24.33 20.20 -23.90
N PHE A 903 25.19 19.24 -24.22
CA PHE A 903 25.83 19.11 -25.52
C PHE A 903 24.83 18.84 -26.67
N SER A 904 25.09 19.40 -27.85
CA SER A 904 24.39 19.06 -29.10
C SER A 904 25.37 18.58 -30.17
N SER A 905 24.99 17.54 -30.90
CA SER A 905 25.80 16.99 -31.99
C SER A 905 25.75 17.82 -33.28
N SER A 906 24.59 18.40 -33.62
CA SER A 906 24.34 18.98 -34.95
C SER A 906 23.31 20.12 -35.01
N SER A 907 22.96 20.74 -33.88
CA SER A 907 22.13 21.95 -33.83
C SER A 907 22.80 23.05 -33.00
N GLY A 908 22.21 24.25 -32.99
CA GLY A 908 22.61 25.28 -32.04
C GLY A 908 22.40 24.80 -30.60
N THR A 909 23.24 25.23 -29.67
CA THR A 909 23.12 24.86 -28.24
C THR A 909 22.36 25.92 -27.46
N GLY A 910 21.69 25.52 -26.37
CA GLY A 910 21.06 26.47 -25.45
C GLY A 910 22.10 27.30 -24.71
N SER A 911 21.70 28.42 -24.12
CA SER A 911 22.56 29.18 -23.22
C SER A 911 22.68 28.53 -21.84
N GLY A 912 23.73 28.88 -21.11
CA GLY A 912 23.79 28.62 -19.67
C GLY A 912 22.64 29.32 -18.92
N GLY A 913 22.37 28.89 -17.70
CA GLY A 913 21.32 29.42 -16.84
C GLY A 913 21.84 30.33 -15.72
N SER A 914 21.22 30.25 -14.54
CA SER A 914 21.45 31.17 -13.42
C SER A 914 21.95 30.49 -12.16
N ILE A 915 22.93 31.11 -11.50
CA ILE A 915 23.33 30.82 -10.11
C ILE A 915 23.34 32.15 -9.33
N TYR A 916 22.45 32.28 -8.35
CA TYR A 916 22.35 33.43 -7.46
C TYR A 916 22.55 32.99 -6.01
N LEU A 917 23.55 33.55 -5.33
CA LEU A 917 23.94 33.18 -3.96
C LEU A 917 23.94 34.43 -3.06
N ILE A 918 23.27 34.35 -1.91
CA ILE A 918 23.32 35.35 -0.84
C ILE A 918 23.66 34.61 0.46
N ALA A 919 24.74 35.00 1.15
CA ALA A 919 25.00 34.56 2.53
C ALA A 919 25.91 35.49 3.31
N ASN A 920 25.90 35.46 4.66
CA ASN A 920 26.90 36.23 5.43
C ASN A 920 28.31 35.78 5.05
N LYS A 921 28.52 34.47 4.93
CA LYS A 921 29.81 33.86 4.56
C LYS A 921 29.66 32.89 3.39
N ILE A 922 30.57 32.98 2.42
CA ILE A 922 30.66 32.03 1.30
C ILE A 922 32.10 31.51 1.22
N THR A 923 32.25 30.19 1.25
CA THR A 923 33.56 29.51 1.37
C THR A 923 33.60 28.16 0.65
N GLY A 924 34.79 27.56 0.57
CA GLY A 924 35.05 26.28 -0.10
C GLY A 924 35.82 26.42 -1.41
N ASN A 925 36.03 25.29 -2.11
CA ASN A 925 36.86 25.19 -3.31
C ASN A 925 36.24 24.35 -4.45
N GLY A 926 34.92 24.14 -4.41
CA GLY A 926 34.16 23.42 -5.45
C GLY A 926 33.97 24.22 -6.75
N THR A 927 32.92 23.91 -7.49
CA THR A 927 32.70 24.48 -8.84
C THR A 927 31.29 25.05 -9.02
N LEU A 928 31.20 26.22 -9.63
CA LEU A 928 29.97 26.84 -10.15
C LEU A 928 30.04 26.87 -11.68
N GLU A 929 29.07 26.28 -12.38
CA GLU A 929 29.04 26.23 -13.85
C GLU A 929 27.71 26.77 -14.42
N VAL A 930 27.80 27.75 -15.30
CA VAL A 930 26.70 28.23 -16.16
C VAL A 930 27.12 28.20 -17.63
N ASN A 931 27.78 27.12 -18.05
CA ASN A 931 28.38 27.02 -19.37
C ASN A 931 27.33 26.82 -20.47
N SER A 932 27.67 27.18 -21.70
CA SER A 932 26.94 26.76 -22.88
C SER A 932 27.49 25.42 -23.44
N GLY A 933 26.59 24.59 -23.95
CA GLY A 933 26.92 23.26 -24.47
C GLY A 933 27.91 23.33 -25.63
N ARG A 934 28.94 22.48 -25.58
CA ARG A 934 29.84 22.20 -26.70
C ARG A 934 29.09 21.56 -27.88
N GLN A 935 29.59 21.84 -29.08
CA GLN A 935 29.08 21.34 -30.35
C GLN A 935 30.18 20.56 -31.11
N THR A 936 29.83 19.46 -31.79
CA THR A 936 30.84 18.53 -32.36
C THR A 936 30.92 18.41 -33.89
N TYR A 937 29.84 18.57 -34.66
CA TYR A 937 29.86 18.16 -36.10
C TYR A 937 29.40 19.20 -37.14
N SER A 938 29.07 20.45 -36.76
CA SER A 938 28.53 21.46 -37.68
C SER A 938 29.40 22.72 -37.75
N THR A 939 29.64 23.22 -38.96
CA THR A 939 30.33 24.50 -39.23
C THR A 939 29.35 25.67 -39.41
N THR A 940 28.05 25.40 -39.49
CA THR A 940 27.00 26.39 -39.84
C THR A 940 26.09 26.76 -38.67
N SER A 941 26.13 26.03 -37.55
CA SER A 941 25.37 26.32 -36.34
C SER A 941 26.17 27.14 -35.32
N GLY A 942 25.47 27.88 -34.46
CA GLY A 942 26.06 28.68 -33.40
C GLY A 942 25.88 28.07 -32.01
N THR A 943 26.87 28.22 -31.13
CA THR A 943 26.74 27.77 -29.73
C THR A 943 26.03 28.82 -28.88
N GLY A 944 25.32 28.41 -27.84
CA GLY A 944 24.68 29.35 -26.92
C GLY A 944 25.69 30.24 -26.19
N GLY A 945 25.21 31.31 -25.56
CA GLY A 945 26.00 32.12 -24.63
C GLY A 945 26.19 31.44 -23.27
N GLY A 946 27.25 31.79 -22.55
CA GLY A 946 27.38 31.41 -21.14
C GLY A 946 26.44 32.22 -20.24
N GLY A 947 25.93 31.63 -19.18
CA GLY A 947 24.86 32.20 -18.34
C GLY A 947 25.29 33.26 -17.32
N ARG A 948 24.58 33.35 -16.18
CA ARG A 948 24.79 34.39 -15.17
C ARG A 948 25.09 33.81 -13.78
N VAL A 949 26.08 34.38 -13.11
CA VAL A 949 26.40 34.12 -11.70
C VAL A 949 26.38 35.42 -10.91
N ALA A 950 25.62 35.48 -9.81
CA ALA A 950 25.66 36.61 -8.87
C ALA A 950 25.87 36.12 -7.44
N ILE A 951 26.75 36.78 -6.70
CA ILE A 951 27.15 36.39 -5.35
C ILE A 951 27.17 37.61 -4.42
N TYR A 952 26.49 37.52 -3.28
CA TYR A 952 26.45 38.56 -2.24
C TYR A 952 26.94 37.99 -0.90
N SER A 953 27.95 38.62 -0.32
CA SER A 953 28.46 38.21 0.99
C SER A 953 29.09 39.32 1.83
N LYS A 954 29.32 39.04 3.12
CA LYS A 954 30.15 39.86 4.01
C LYS A 954 31.57 39.27 4.04
N GLU A 955 31.66 37.96 4.26
CA GLU A 955 32.91 37.20 4.19
C GLU A 955 32.94 36.34 2.92
N TYR A 956 33.74 36.74 1.94
CA TYR A 956 34.02 35.93 0.75
C TYR A 956 35.39 35.25 0.88
N THR A 957 35.40 33.92 0.92
CA THR A 957 36.61 33.08 1.02
C THR A 957 36.55 31.87 0.09
N PHE A 958 35.64 31.87 -0.88
CA PHE A 958 35.54 30.81 -1.87
C PHE A 958 36.71 30.89 -2.84
N SER A 959 37.46 29.80 -2.96
CA SER A 959 38.64 29.65 -3.83
C SER A 959 38.42 28.61 -4.94
N GLY A 960 37.16 28.33 -5.26
CA GLY A 960 36.77 27.36 -6.26
C GLY A 960 36.65 27.95 -7.67
N LEU A 961 36.29 27.12 -8.63
CA LEU A 961 36.13 27.53 -10.03
C LEU A 961 34.72 28.10 -10.27
N ILE A 962 34.63 29.30 -10.82
CA ILE A 962 33.41 29.84 -11.42
C ILE A 962 33.59 29.84 -12.94
N ASN A 963 32.71 29.14 -13.66
CA ASN A 963 32.83 28.95 -15.10
C ASN A 963 31.56 29.42 -15.83
N THR A 964 31.77 30.33 -16.77
CA THR A 964 30.75 30.97 -17.61
C THR A 964 31.01 30.74 -19.10
N SER A 965 31.74 29.66 -19.43
CA SER A 965 32.23 29.37 -20.79
C SER A 965 31.14 29.38 -21.85
N ALA A 966 31.41 30.08 -22.96
CA ALA A 966 30.72 29.84 -24.22
C ALA A 966 31.08 28.47 -24.78
N GLY A 967 30.09 27.77 -25.33
CA GLY A 967 30.27 26.45 -25.92
C GLY A 967 31.31 26.46 -27.05
N SER A 968 32.27 25.54 -27.00
CA SER A 968 33.23 25.36 -28.08
C SER A 968 32.57 24.76 -29.33
N SER A 969 32.77 25.40 -30.48
CA SER A 969 32.42 24.88 -31.81
C SER A 969 33.51 25.17 -32.84
N THR A 970 33.37 24.55 -34.02
CA THR A 970 34.05 24.89 -35.27
C THR A 970 33.28 25.93 -36.11
N GLY A 971 32.13 26.38 -35.61
CA GLY A 971 31.29 27.42 -36.21
C GLY A 971 31.45 28.74 -35.46
N ARG A 972 30.37 29.53 -35.39
CA ARG A 972 30.37 30.80 -34.64
C ARG A 972 30.10 30.53 -33.16
N ARG A 973 31.06 30.86 -32.30
CA ARG A 973 30.89 30.74 -30.84
C ARG A 973 29.90 31.80 -30.33
N GLY A 974 29.16 31.45 -29.28
CA GLY A 974 28.50 32.43 -28.41
C GLY A 974 29.52 33.23 -27.61
N GLN A 975 29.03 34.22 -26.86
CA GLN A 975 29.85 34.98 -25.92
C GLN A 975 29.84 34.33 -24.53
N GLU A 976 30.91 34.59 -23.79
CA GLU A 976 31.04 34.27 -22.37
C GLU A 976 29.90 34.87 -21.56
N GLY A 977 29.58 34.21 -20.45
CA GLY A 977 28.59 34.70 -19.50
C GLY A 977 29.11 35.80 -18.58
N THR A 978 28.32 36.09 -17.54
CA THR A 978 28.60 37.20 -16.62
C THR A 978 28.72 36.71 -15.18
N ILE A 979 29.66 37.30 -14.43
CA ILE A 979 29.88 37.04 -13.01
C ILE A 979 29.80 38.38 -12.27
N PHE A 980 28.95 38.45 -11.25
CA PHE A 980 28.81 39.58 -10.34
C PHE A 980 29.11 39.13 -8.91
N ILE A 981 29.97 39.86 -8.19
CA ILE A 981 30.32 39.55 -6.78
C ILE A 981 30.28 40.86 -5.97
N CYS A 982 29.35 40.97 -5.03
CA CYS A 982 29.30 42.04 -4.03
C CYS A 982 29.81 41.49 -2.69
N GLN A 983 30.98 41.94 -2.26
CA GLN A 983 31.50 41.72 -0.92
C GLN A 983 31.36 42.99 -0.09
N SER A 984 30.74 42.89 1.09
CA SER A 984 30.65 44.02 2.02
C SER A 984 32.04 44.35 2.58
N ILE A 985 32.61 45.47 2.14
CA ILE A 985 33.81 46.07 2.75
C ILE A 985 33.31 47.04 3.83
N SER A 986 34.03 47.18 4.94
CA SER A 986 33.67 48.09 6.04
C SER A 986 33.32 49.50 5.51
N GLY A 987 32.06 49.92 5.66
CA GLY A 987 31.52 51.18 5.15
C GLY A 987 30.64 51.07 3.90
N VAL A 988 30.56 49.91 3.24
CA VAL A 988 29.71 49.65 2.05
C VAL A 988 28.73 48.50 2.33
N ASN A 989 27.45 48.82 2.38
CA ASN A 989 26.39 47.82 2.58
C ASN A 989 26.02 47.14 1.25
N CYS A 990 26.57 45.94 0.97
CA CYS A 990 25.98 45.01 0.00
C CYS A 990 24.69 44.34 0.52
N TYR A 991 24.21 44.72 1.71
CA TYR A 991 23.09 44.11 2.42
C TYR A 991 22.03 45.16 2.77
N SER A 992 20.94 45.17 1.99
CA SER A 992 19.66 45.74 2.38
C SER A 992 18.57 44.73 2.02
N ALA A 993 18.09 43.99 3.02
CA ALA A 993 16.96 43.09 2.85
C ALA A 993 15.69 43.92 2.63
N GLY A 994 14.98 43.67 1.52
CA GLY A 994 13.80 44.42 1.10
C GLY A 994 14.12 45.45 0.00
N ASN A 995 13.49 45.26 -1.16
CA ASN A 995 13.30 46.21 -2.27
C ASN A 995 14.44 47.20 -2.52
N VAL A 996 15.48 46.75 -3.24
CA VAL A 996 16.41 47.66 -3.94
C VAL A 996 16.49 47.27 -5.42
N SER A 997 15.78 48.05 -6.24
CA SER A 997 16.02 48.17 -7.66
C SER A 997 17.32 48.95 -7.90
N VAL A 998 18.45 48.23 -7.95
CA VAL A 998 19.69 48.84 -8.45
C VAL A 998 19.56 48.97 -9.97
N ALA A 999 19.12 50.13 -10.43
CA ALA A 999 19.14 50.49 -11.84
C ALA A 999 20.60 50.68 -12.28
N VAL A 1000 21.11 49.77 -13.12
CA VAL A 1000 22.35 49.99 -13.88
C VAL A 1000 22.11 49.58 -15.32
N SER A 1001 21.98 50.58 -16.19
CA SER A 1001 22.06 50.42 -17.64
C SER A 1001 23.48 50.01 -18.06
N ASN A 1002 23.58 49.11 -19.03
CA ASN A 1002 24.77 48.74 -19.82
C ASN A 1002 26.15 49.19 -19.29
N GLY A 1003 26.87 48.25 -18.67
CA GLY A 1003 28.34 48.24 -18.66
C GLY A 1003 29.02 49.34 -17.84
N SER A 1004 29.34 49.05 -16.58
CA SER A 1004 30.30 49.86 -15.82
C SER A 1004 31.23 48.95 -15.00
N ILE A 1005 32.54 49.17 -15.13
CA ILE A 1005 33.56 48.56 -14.28
C ILE A 1005 33.83 49.53 -13.13
N LEU A 1006 33.76 49.05 -11.89
CA LEU A 1006 34.16 49.85 -10.73
C LEU A 1006 35.69 49.80 -10.57
N LEU A 1007 36.40 50.74 -11.21
CA LEU A 1007 37.85 50.91 -10.99
C LEU A 1007 38.09 51.62 -9.65
N LYS A 1008 38.79 50.92 -8.75
CA LYS A 1008 39.15 51.42 -7.43
C LYS A 1008 40.53 52.05 -7.46
N THR A 1009 40.62 53.37 -7.59
CA THR A 1009 41.88 54.11 -7.50
C THR A 1009 42.35 54.20 -6.04
N GLU A 1010 43.56 53.71 -5.75
CA GLU A 1010 44.19 53.94 -4.45
C GLU A 1010 44.72 55.37 -4.36
N TYR A 1011 44.26 56.12 -3.35
CA TYR A 1011 44.87 57.39 -2.96
C TYR A 1011 45.74 57.17 -1.71
N GLN A 1012 47.06 57.22 -1.87
CA GLN A 1012 47.98 57.40 -0.74
C GLN A 1012 47.83 58.82 -0.22
N ASN A 1013 47.06 59.00 0.86
CA ASN A 1013 46.89 60.30 1.48
C ASN A 1013 47.75 60.40 2.74
N ASN A 1014 48.58 61.45 2.82
CA ASN A 1014 48.99 61.97 4.11
C ASN A 1014 47.71 62.43 4.83
N ALA A 1015 47.44 61.90 6.02
CA ALA A 1015 46.08 61.91 6.58
C ALA A 1015 45.55 63.32 6.85
N SER A 1016 44.51 63.77 6.10
CA SER A 1016 43.46 64.73 6.51
C SER A 1016 42.42 65.10 5.41
N ILE A 1017 42.18 64.28 4.37
CA ILE A 1017 41.14 64.60 3.34
C ILE A 1017 40.32 63.36 2.99
N ASN A 1018 38.99 63.48 3.04
CA ASN A 1018 38.03 62.55 2.43
C ASN A 1018 37.72 63.03 1.00
N ILE A 1019 37.80 62.12 0.02
CA ILE A 1019 37.42 62.37 -1.37
C ILE A 1019 36.43 61.28 -1.77
N ASN A 1020 35.17 61.66 -2.05
CA ASN A 1020 34.22 60.80 -2.75
C ASN A 1020 34.35 61.12 -4.24
N LYS A 1021 34.64 60.10 -5.04
CA LYS A 1021 34.82 60.24 -6.49
C LYS A 1021 33.96 59.21 -7.20
N THR A 1022 33.03 59.66 -8.02
CA THR A 1022 32.17 58.81 -8.85
C THR A 1022 32.65 58.94 -10.30
N MET A 1023 32.92 57.83 -10.97
CA MET A 1023 33.30 57.83 -12.40
C MET A 1023 32.31 56.96 -13.18
N ASN A 1024 31.62 57.57 -14.14
CA ASN A 1024 30.75 56.84 -15.08
C ASN A 1024 31.52 56.68 -16.39
N VAL A 1025 31.97 55.46 -16.71
CA VAL A 1025 32.88 55.20 -17.85
C VAL A 1025 32.15 54.47 -18.98
N THR A 1026 32.23 55.00 -20.19
CA THR A 1026 31.84 54.35 -21.45
C THR A 1026 33.10 54.03 -22.26
N PHE A 1027 33.33 52.75 -22.57
CA PHE A 1027 34.62 52.30 -23.12
C PHE A 1027 34.47 51.52 -24.44
N THR A 1028 35.19 51.96 -25.48
CA THR A 1028 35.42 51.24 -26.73
C THR A 1028 36.87 51.46 -27.20
N GLN A 1029 37.36 50.66 -28.17
CA GLN A 1029 38.69 50.89 -28.74
C GLN A 1029 38.79 52.19 -29.56
N ASN A 1030 37.66 52.78 -29.97
CA ASN A 1030 37.63 54.06 -30.70
C ASN A 1030 37.46 55.26 -29.77
N SER A 1031 36.80 55.11 -28.63
CA SER A 1031 36.51 56.18 -27.68
C SER A 1031 36.37 55.66 -26.26
N VAL A 1032 36.99 56.36 -25.31
CA VAL A 1032 36.89 56.13 -23.87
C VAL A 1032 36.47 57.43 -23.22
N ASN A 1033 35.20 57.50 -22.81
CA ASN A 1033 34.62 58.70 -22.22
C ASN A 1033 34.28 58.41 -20.76
N TRP A 1034 34.57 59.32 -19.84
CA TRP A 1034 34.09 59.25 -18.47
C TRP A 1034 33.80 60.62 -17.88
N THR A 1035 32.82 60.69 -17.00
CA THR A 1035 32.66 61.84 -16.12
C THR A 1035 33.51 61.67 -14.85
N ASP A 1036 34.09 62.78 -14.42
CA ASP A 1036 34.94 62.91 -13.24
C ASP A 1036 34.45 64.11 -12.42
N GLU A 1037 34.30 63.95 -11.11
CA GLU A 1037 33.80 65.02 -10.23
C GLU A 1037 34.67 65.13 -8.98
N ALA A 1038 35.21 66.34 -8.76
CA ALA A 1038 36.05 66.65 -7.62
C ALA A 1038 35.66 68.00 -6.98
N THR A 1039 35.57 68.04 -5.65
CA THR A 1039 35.10 69.21 -4.88
C THR A 1039 36.23 70.12 -4.38
N ASN A 1040 37.46 70.00 -4.91
CA ASN A 1040 38.63 70.71 -4.38
C ASN A 1040 39.59 71.20 -5.50
N PHE A 1041 40.10 72.43 -5.36
CA PHE A 1041 40.71 73.27 -6.40
C PHE A 1041 42.15 72.93 -6.83
N SER A 1042 42.63 71.68 -6.68
CA SER A 1042 44.05 71.36 -6.98
C SER A 1042 44.38 69.88 -7.21
N LEU A 1043 43.40 69.04 -7.55
CA LEU A 1043 43.63 67.61 -7.73
C LEU A 1043 44.07 67.30 -9.18
N LEU A 1044 45.31 66.83 -9.34
CA LEU A 1044 45.80 66.28 -10.61
C LEU A 1044 45.36 64.82 -10.76
N ALA A 1045 44.44 64.54 -11.68
CA ALA A 1045 44.09 63.17 -12.06
C ALA A 1045 45.18 62.61 -12.99
N THR A 1046 45.71 61.43 -12.69
CA THR A 1046 46.63 60.70 -13.58
C THR A 1046 45.97 59.41 -14.05
N SER A 1047 45.79 59.25 -15.37
CA SER A 1047 45.05 58.13 -15.96
C SER A 1047 45.94 57.31 -16.89
N ASN A 1048 45.89 55.98 -16.74
CA ASN A 1048 46.49 55.01 -17.66
C ASN A 1048 45.36 54.27 -18.40
N ILE A 1049 45.46 54.15 -19.72
CA ILE A 1049 44.44 53.50 -20.55
C ILE A 1049 45.11 52.41 -21.39
N SER A 1050 44.62 51.17 -21.30
CA SER A 1050 45.09 50.01 -22.08
C SER A 1050 44.04 49.58 -23.11
N ASP A 1051 44.36 48.56 -23.91
CA ASP A 1051 43.45 47.88 -24.84
C ASP A 1051 42.89 48.75 -25.99
N LEU A 1052 43.54 49.89 -26.25
CA LEU A 1052 43.31 50.75 -27.41
C LEU A 1052 44.02 50.21 -28.68
N PHE A 1053 43.75 50.80 -29.84
CA PHE A 1053 44.42 50.40 -31.09
C PHE A 1053 45.92 50.70 -31.04
N THR A 1054 46.75 49.65 -31.10
CA THR A 1054 48.21 49.75 -31.07
C THR A 1054 48.76 50.77 -32.06
N SER A 1055 49.77 51.54 -31.68
CA SER A 1055 50.43 52.56 -32.52
C SER A 1055 49.48 53.62 -33.12
N SER A 1056 48.33 53.91 -32.49
CA SER A 1056 47.35 54.91 -32.97
C SER A 1056 47.33 56.16 -32.10
N SER A 1057 47.04 57.32 -32.70
CA SER A 1057 46.87 58.59 -31.98
C SER A 1057 45.45 58.76 -31.45
N TYR A 1058 45.34 59.26 -30.22
CA TYR A 1058 44.10 59.62 -29.57
C TYR A 1058 44.12 61.08 -29.11
N ASP A 1059 43.02 61.80 -29.36
CA ASP A 1059 42.73 63.11 -28.81
C ASP A 1059 42.05 62.95 -27.44
N ILE A 1060 42.59 63.61 -26.43
CA ILE A 1060 42.10 63.65 -25.05
C ILE A 1060 41.42 64.99 -24.85
N TYR A 1061 40.09 64.99 -24.76
CA TYR A 1061 39.26 66.15 -24.50
C TYR A 1061 38.87 66.22 -23.02
N ASP A 1062 38.78 67.44 -22.51
CA ASP A 1062 38.19 67.77 -21.22
C ASP A 1062 36.95 68.64 -21.43
N ASN A 1063 35.78 68.09 -21.09
CA ASN A 1063 34.46 68.44 -21.63
C ASN A 1063 34.48 68.47 -23.17
N THR A 1064 34.67 69.65 -23.74
CA THR A 1064 34.75 69.91 -25.19
C THR A 1064 36.09 70.49 -25.64
N THR A 1065 37.02 70.72 -24.71
CA THR A 1065 38.32 71.36 -24.97
C THR A 1065 39.39 70.29 -25.19
N LEU A 1066 40.11 70.32 -26.31
CA LEU A 1066 41.22 69.41 -26.54
C LEU A 1066 42.36 69.70 -25.54
N ASN A 1067 42.63 68.75 -24.66
CA ASN A 1067 43.64 68.85 -23.61
C ASN A 1067 45.01 68.38 -24.14
N SER A 1068 45.07 67.21 -24.80
CA SER A 1068 46.29 66.77 -25.52
C SER A 1068 45.99 65.70 -26.58
N ASN A 1069 46.92 65.49 -27.53
CA ASN A 1069 46.93 64.32 -28.42
C ASN A 1069 48.11 63.42 -28.03
N GLN A 1070 47.90 62.11 -27.89
CA GLN A 1070 48.93 61.14 -27.50
C GLN A 1070 48.83 59.85 -28.33
N PRO A 1071 49.97 59.23 -28.71
CA PRO A 1071 49.99 57.92 -29.33
C PRO A 1071 49.99 56.80 -28.27
N THR A 1072 49.32 55.69 -28.58
CA THR A 1072 49.48 54.43 -27.86
C THR A 1072 50.80 53.73 -28.23
N ASP A 1073 51.37 52.94 -27.33
CA ASP A 1073 52.50 52.07 -27.61
C ASP A 1073 52.14 50.87 -28.53
N ALA A 1074 53.12 50.01 -28.79
CA ALA A 1074 52.96 48.79 -29.58
C ALA A 1074 52.07 47.71 -28.91
N SER A 1075 51.67 47.93 -27.65
CA SER A 1075 50.80 47.06 -26.85
C SER A 1075 49.38 47.62 -26.71
N GLY A 1076 49.10 48.81 -27.25
CA GLY A 1076 47.79 49.47 -27.14
C GLY A 1076 47.62 50.26 -25.84
N ILE A 1077 48.71 50.63 -25.17
CA ILE A 1077 48.71 51.40 -23.93
C ILE A 1077 48.96 52.88 -24.24
N LEU A 1078 48.06 53.75 -23.83
CA LEU A 1078 48.23 55.21 -23.84
C LEU A 1078 49.04 55.62 -22.60
N THR A 1079 50.11 56.41 -22.81
CA THR A 1079 50.97 56.87 -21.71
C THR A 1079 50.21 57.79 -20.74
N SER A 1080 50.58 57.73 -19.45
CA SER A 1080 49.94 58.50 -18.38
C SER A 1080 49.88 60.00 -18.67
N PHE A 1081 48.67 60.56 -18.70
CA PHE A 1081 48.44 62.00 -18.82
C PHE A 1081 47.81 62.57 -17.55
N THR A 1082 48.00 63.87 -17.34
CA THR A 1082 47.56 64.61 -16.14
C THR A 1082 46.63 65.75 -16.48
N MET A 1083 45.54 65.91 -15.75
CA MET A 1083 44.56 66.99 -15.92
C MET A 1083 44.11 67.54 -14.56
N GLU A 1084 43.71 68.81 -14.52
CA GLU A 1084 43.20 69.50 -13.33
C GLU A 1084 41.67 69.57 -13.40
N ILE A 1085 40.97 69.03 -12.39
CA ILE A 1085 39.52 68.81 -12.42
C ILE A 1085 38.86 69.50 -11.22
N VAL A 1086 37.89 70.40 -11.47
CA VAL A 1086 37.22 71.21 -10.44
C VAL A 1086 35.70 71.30 -10.71
N GLY A 1087 34.91 70.46 -10.05
CA GLY A 1087 33.51 70.19 -10.42
C GLY A 1087 33.41 69.09 -11.49
N THR A 1088 32.20 68.82 -11.99
CA THR A 1088 31.96 67.73 -12.94
C THR A 1088 32.56 68.04 -14.32
N HIS A 1089 33.45 67.18 -14.81
CA HIS A 1089 34.10 67.26 -16.11
C HIS A 1089 33.89 65.95 -16.89
N GLU A 1090 33.52 66.02 -18.17
CA GLU A 1090 33.44 64.87 -19.06
C GLU A 1090 34.75 64.73 -19.86
N VAL A 1091 35.60 63.79 -19.48
CA VAL A 1091 36.83 63.50 -20.23
C VAL A 1091 36.51 62.52 -21.34
N SER A 1092 36.93 62.81 -22.56
CA SER A 1092 36.73 61.93 -23.72
C SER A 1092 38.03 61.68 -24.47
N VAL A 1093 38.45 60.42 -24.56
CA VAL A 1093 39.69 60.00 -25.26
C VAL A 1093 39.30 59.29 -26.55
N MET A 1094 39.42 59.97 -27.69
CA MET A 1094 38.88 59.52 -28.98
C MET A 1094 39.98 59.29 -30.02
N ASN A 1095 39.84 58.25 -30.83
CA ASN A 1095 40.77 57.93 -31.90
C ASN A 1095 40.70 59.02 -32.98
N THR A 1096 41.84 59.64 -33.30
CA THR A 1096 41.94 60.82 -34.19
C THR A 1096 41.34 60.59 -35.60
N SER A 1097 41.08 59.34 -36.00
CA SER A 1097 40.55 59.00 -37.33
C SER A 1097 39.02 58.93 -37.45
N SER A 1098 38.24 59.14 -36.37
CA SER A 1098 36.77 58.89 -36.38
C SER A 1098 35.87 60.06 -36.80
N GLY A 1099 36.33 61.31 -36.75
CA GLY A 1099 35.82 62.41 -37.59
C GLY A 1099 34.43 63.04 -37.35
N GLU A 1100 33.57 62.54 -36.46
CA GLU A 1100 32.23 63.13 -36.20
C GLU A 1100 32.02 63.60 -34.75
N ALA A 1101 31.30 64.71 -34.58
CA ALA A 1101 30.89 65.28 -33.29
C ALA A 1101 29.50 64.73 -32.86
N PRO A 1102 29.19 64.65 -31.55
CA PRO A 1102 28.03 63.89 -31.08
C PRO A 1102 26.68 64.56 -31.33
N SER A 1103 25.68 63.74 -31.65
CA SER A 1103 24.24 64.10 -31.68
C SER A 1103 23.60 63.97 -30.30
N VAL A 1104 22.83 64.98 -29.88
CA VAL A 1104 22.16 65.01 -28.57
C VAL A 1104 20.68 64.67 -28.71
N VAL A 1105 20.18 63.76 -27.87
CA VAL A 1105 18.77 63.34 -27.80
C VAL A 1105 18.17 63.85 -26.49
N GLY A 1106 16.97 64.44 -26.52
CA GLY A 1106 16.29 64.88 -25.31
C GLY A 1106 14.87 65.40 -25.52
N ILE A 1107 14.09 65.36 -24.44
CA ILE A 1107 12.82 66.08 -24.30
C ILE A 1107 12.78 66.83 -22.97
N THR A 1108 11.98 67.88 -22.93
CA THR A 1108 11.56 68.58 -21.71
C THR A 1108 10.04 68.55 -21.60
N LEU A 1109 9.57 68.47 -20.36
CA LEU A 1109 8.18 68.72 -19.97
C LEU A 1109 8.12 70.12 -19.33
N ASP A 1110 7.02 70.83 -19.55
CA ASP A 1110 6.77 72.14 -18.94
C ASP A 1110 6.30 72.04 -17.49
N ASP A 1111 5.55 70.98 -17.14
CA ASP A 1111 5.25 70.58 -15.77
C ASP A 1111 5.77 69.16 -15.49
N SER A 1112 6.08 68.91 -14.21
CA SER A 1112 6.45 67.61 -13.65
C SER A 1112 5.30 66.88 -12.96
N THR A 1113 4.16 67.56 -12.71
CA THR A 1113 3.00 67.00 -11.98
C THR A 1113 1.67 67.59 -12.44
N ILE A 1114 0.72 66.75 -12.85
CA ILE A 1114 -0.69 67.16 -13.06
C ILE A 1114 -1.52 66.90 -11.80
N ALA A 1115 -2.25 67.91 -11.32
CA ALA A 1115 -3.06 67.83 -10.11
C ALA A 1115 -4.53 67.47 -10.41
N PHE A 1116 -4.95 66.25 -10.04
CA PHE A 1116 -6.35 65.79 -10.19
C PHE A 1116 -7.27 66.18 -9.01
N GLY A 1117 -6.74 66.86 -8.00
CA GLY A 1117 -7.42 67.14 -6.73
C GLY A 1117 -7.58 65.90 -5.84
N SER A 1118 -8.28 66.09 -4.72
CA SER A 1118 -8.69 65.01 -3.81
C SER A 1118 -10.21 64.90 -3.81
N GLY A 1119 -10.74 63.72 -4.16
CA GLY A 1119 -12.17 63.51 -4.31
C GLY A 1119 -12.58 62.05 -4.14
N HIS A 1120 -13.86 61.79 -4.33
CA HIS A 1120 -14.44 60.45 -4.32
C HIS A 1120 -15.64 60.37 -5.26
N TYR A 1121 -15.96 59.16 -5.71
CA TYR A 1121 -17.14 58.90 -6.53
C TYR A 1121 -18.43 59.20 -5.73
N ASP A 1122 -19.41 59.86 -6.33
CA ASP A 1122 -20.72 60.17 -5.71
C ASP A 1122 -21.59 58.90 -5.61
N PRO A 1123 -21.87 58.36 -4.41
CA PRO A 1123 -22.67 57.13 -4.28
C PRO A 1123 -24.08 57.24 -4.91
N SER A 1124 -24.63 58.46 -5.00
CA SER A 1124 -25.96 58.74 -5.55
C SER A 1124 -26.00 58.72 -7.09
N CYS A 1125 -24.85 58.69 -7.77
CA CYS A 1125 -24.81 58.61 -9.23
C CYS A 1125 -25.28 57.25 -9.76
N THR A 1126 -25.89 57.26 -10.94
CA THR A 1126 -26.42 56.07 -11.62
C THR A 1126 -25.43 55.41 -12.59
N SER A 1127 -24.29 56.04 -12.87
CA SER A 1127 -23.20 55.49 -13.69
C SER A 1127 -22.31 54.56 -12.86
N ASP A 1128 -21.93 53.39 -13.38
CA ASP A 1128 -21.05 52.43 -12.69
C ASP A 1128 -19.60 52.92 -12.54
N TYR A 1129 -19.25 54.05 -13.17
CA TYR A 1129 -17.95 54.72 -13.07
C TYR A 1129 -18.09 56.25 -13.06
N GLY A 1130 -17.13 56.92 -12.45
CA GLY A 1130 -16.83 58.34 -12.63
C GLY A 1130 -15.64 58.50 -13.58
N LEU A 1131 -15.71 59.46 -14.49
CA LEU A 1131 -14.66 59.76 -15.46
C LEU A 1131 -14.04 61.11 -15.12
N LEU A 1132 -12.73 61.16 -14.91
CA LEU A 1132 -11.99 62.40 -14.62
C LEU A 1132 -10.96 62.65 -15.73
N ASN A 1133 -11.09 63.79 -16.41
CA ASN A 1133 -10.24 64.22 -17.52
C ASN A 1133 -9.82 65.67 -17.24
N SER A 1134 -8.52 65.99 -17.32
CA SER A 1134 -8.03 67.33 -16.95
C SER A 1134 -8.54 68.47 -17.85
N ASN A 1135 -9.21 68.17 -18.96
CA ASN A 1135 -9.75 69.13 -19.91
C ASN A 1135 -11.29 69.26 -19.88
N THR A 1136 -12.02 68.48 -19.05
CA THR A 1136 -13.50 68.56 -18.95
C THR A 1136 -14.06 68.25 -17.56
N THR A 1137 -15.08 68.99 -17.13
CA THR A 1137 -15.84 68.69 -15.89
C THR A 1137 -16.80 67.52 -16.09
N ASN A 1138 -16.89 66.59 -15.14
CA ASN A 1138 -17.70 65.37 -15.28
C ASN A 1138 -18.60 65.05 -14.06
N ASN A 1139 -19.65 64.28 -14.32
CA ASN A 1139 -20.94 64.38 -13.62
C ASN A 1139 -21.12 63.46 -12.39
N CYS A 1140 -20.11 62.69 -11.97
CA CYS A 1140 -20.22 61.72 -10.86
C CYS A 1140 -19.04 61.69 -9.88
N TRP A 1141 -18.15 62.69 -9.93
CA TRP A 1141 -16.99 62.78 -9.03
C TRP A 1141 -17.16 63.97 -8.07
N ILE A 1142 -17.22 63.71 -6.77
CA ILE A 1142 -17.24 64.75 -5.73
C ILE A 1142 -15.78 65.12 -5.42
N ASN A 1143 -15.32 66.21 -6.02
CA ASN A 1143 -14.06 66.84 -5.65
C ASN A 1143 -14.22 67.57 -4.30
N THR A 1144 -13.23 67.43 -3.41
CA THR A 1144 -13.18 68.11 -2.09
C THR A 1144 -12.17 69.28 -2.08
N THR A 1145 -11.54 69.53 -3.22
CA THR A 1145 -10.60 70.63 -3.52
C THR A 1145 -11.02 71.34 -4.81
N GLU A 1146 -10.31 72.39 -5.23
CA GLU A 1146 -10.58 73.05 -6.52
C GLU A 1146 -10.43 72.07 -7.71
N PHE A 1147 -11.14 72.33 -8.80
CA PHE A 1147 -11.08 71.53 -10.03
C PHE A 1147 -9.73 71.71 -10.74
N PRO A 1148 -9.27 70.70 -11.53
CA PRO A 1148 -8.19 70.90 -12.49
C PRO A 1148 -8.50 72.11 -13.38
N SER A 1149 -7.50 72.97 -13.54
CA SER A 1149 -7.56 74.13 -14.42
C SER A 1149 -7.24 73.71 -15.86
N LEU A 1150 -7.49 74.60 -16.82
CA LEU A 1150 -7.07 74.39 -18.21
C LEU A 1150 -5.54 74.45 -18.39
N ASP A 1151 -4.80 74.82 -17.35
CA ASP A 1151 -3.33 74.86 -17.34
C ASP A 1151 -2.72 73.51 -16.91
N ASP A 1152 -3.51 72.56 -16.39
CA ASP A 1152 -3.07 71.23 -15.93
C ASP A 1152 -2.86 70.22 -17.10
N THR A 1153 -1.90 70.54 -17.97
CA THR A 1153 -1.57 69.77 -19.20
C THR A 1153 -0.06 69.67 -19.39
N HIS A 1154 0.47 68.52 -19.84
CA HIS A 1154 1.90 68.41 -20.17
C HIS A 1154 2.13 68.80 -21.65
N ASN A 1155 2.89 69.86 -21.91
CA ASN A 1155 3.51 70.15 -23.20
C ASN A 1155 4.90 69.49 -23.29
N ILE A 1156 5.06 68.58 -24.24
CA ILE A 1156 6.35 67.90 -24.49
C ILE A 1156 7.10 68.64 -25.60
N THR A 1157 8.34 69.06 -25.34
CA THR A 1157 9.20 69.77 -26.30
C THR A 1157 10.51 69.02 -26.51
N ASN A 1158 10.96 68.88 -27.76
CA ASN A 1158 12.28 68.32 -28.08
C ASN A 1158 13.38 69.38 -27.83
N ASN A 1159 14.34 69.07 -26.96
CA ASN A 1159 15.49 69.93 -26.64
C ASN A 1159 16.85 69.37 -27.12
N GLY A 1160 16.83 68.27 -27.88
CA GLY A 1160 18.01 67.69 -28.53
C GLY A 1160 18.37 68.37 -29.86
N THR A 1161 19.33 67.79 -30.58
CA THR A 1161 19.81 68.26 -31.89
C THR A 1161 19.31 67.41 -33.07
N VAL A 1162 18.40 66.46 -32.82
CA VAL A 1162 17.83 65.53 -33.80
C VAL A 1162 16.33 65.32 -33.56
N ASN A 1163 15.58 64.87 -34.56
CA ASN A 1163 14.17 64.51 -34.38
C ASN A 1163 14.04 63.33 -33.41
N VAL A 1164 12.95 63.27 -32.63
CA VAL A 1164 12.72 62.17 -31.68
C VAL A 1164 11.33 61.54 -31.81
N ASN A 1165 11.27 60.22 -31.66
CA ASN A 1165 10.06 59.47 -31.31
C ASN A 1165 9.80 59.65 -29.82
N VAL A 1166 8.57 60.05 -29.45
CA VAL A 1166 8.13 60.18 -28.06
C VAL A 1166 7.14 59.07 -27.74
N SER A 1167 7.42 58.28 -26.71
CA SER A 1167 6.48 57.30 -26.15
C SER A 1167 6.17 57.59 -24.69
N SER A 1168 5.14 56.96 -24.14
CA SER A 1168 4.81 57.06 -22.71
C SER A 1168 4.37 55.71 -22.13
N TYR A 1169 4.65 55.51 -20.85
CA TYR A 1169 4.21 54.37 -20.05
C TYR A 1169 4.09 54.78 -18.58
N VAL A 1170 3.51 53.92 -17.74
CA VAL A 1170 3.31 54.19 -16.31
C VAL A 1170 4.15 53.21 -15.49
N ILE A 1171 4.78 53.70 -14.43
CA ILE A 1171 5.45 52.85 -13.43
C ILE A 1171 4.43 52.47 -12.36
N LEU A 1172 3.83 51.28 -12.49
CA LEU A 1172 2.92 50.68 -11.52
C LEU A 1172 3.12 49.16 -11.48
N THR A 1173 2.92 48.57 -10.29
CA THR A 1173 2.94 47.11 -10.08
C THR A 1173 1.65 46.45 -10.58
N ASP A 1174 0.51 47.11 -10.34
CA ASP A 1174 -0.80 46.83 -10.92
C ASP A 1174 -1.64 48.14 -10.97
N ALA A 1175 -2.83 48.09 -11.59
CA ALA A 1175 -3.73 49.24 -11.57
C ALA A 1175 -4.52 49.38 -10.26
N GLU A 1176 -4.64 48.32 -9.46
CA GLU A 1176 -5.35 48.34 -8.17
C GLU A 1176 -4.66 49.26 -7.16
N GLU A 1177 -3.34 49.31 -7.15
CA GLU A 1177 -2.52 50.23 -6.36
C GLU A 1177 -2.85 51.70 -6.65
N ALA A 1178 -3.03 52.07 -7.93
CA ALA A 1178 -3.36 53.44 -8.35
C ALA A 1178 -4.80 53.86 -7.99
N PHE A 1179 -5.78 52.95 -8.08
CA PHE A 1179 -7.19 53.27 -7.82
C PHE A 1179 -7.59 53.07 -6.35
N CYS A 1180 -6.98 52.13 -5.64
CA CYS A 1180 -7.32 51.78 -4.26
C CYS A 1180 -6.33 52.33 -3.23
N GLY A 1181 -5.08 52.59 -3.61
CA GLY A 1181 -4.04 53.04 -2.68
C GLY A 1181 -3.44 51.88 -1.87
N THR A 1182 -2.64 52.22 -0.85
CA THR A 1182 -1.71 51.30 -0.17
C THR A 1182 -2.32 50.17 0.67
N SER A 1183 -3.65 50.02 0.69
CA SER A 1183 -4.35 48.91 1.35
C SER A 1183 -4.90 47.93 0.32
N GLN A 1184 -4.21 46.80 0.12
CA GLN A 1184 -4.70 45.70 -0.71
C GLN A 1184 -6.05 45.17 -0.16
N GLY A 1185 -7.02 44.95 -1.04
CA GLY A 1185 -8.32 44.36 -0.67
C GLY A 1185 -9.57 44.97 -1.33
N CYS A 1186 -9.43 45.92 -2.26
CA CYS A 1186 -10.54 46.30 -3.13
C CYS A 1186 -10.76 45.24 -4.22
N THR A 1187 -12.00 45.03 -4.66
CA THR A 1187 -12.31 44.28 -5.88
C THR A 1187 -12.78 45.28 -6.93
N LEU A 1188 -11.88 45.71 -7.82
CA LEU A 1188 -12.25 46.62 -8.90
C LEU A 1188 -13.03 45.87 -10.00
N THR A 1189 -14.05 46.52 -10.55
CA THR A 1189 -14.64 46.11 -11.83
C THR A 1189 -13.68 46.33 -13.00
N ASN A 1190 -13.85 45.56 -14.09
CA ASN A 1190 -13.07 45.62 -15.34
C ASN A 1190 -13.08 46.98 -16.08
N LEU A 1191 -13.65 48.03 -15.50
CA LEU A 1191 -13.79 49.37 -16.06
C LEU A 1191 -12.66 50.34 -15.62
N ALA A 1192 -11.83 49.94 -14.65
CA ALA A 1192 -10.69 50.73 -14.18
C ALA A 1192 -9.62 50.90 -15.28
N LYS A 1193 -9.35 52.15 -15.69
CA LYS A 1193 -8.48 52.47 -16.83
C LYS A 1193 -7.79 53.83 -16.68
N ILE A 1194 -6.50 53.87 -17.04
CA ILE A 1194 -5.69 55.09 -17.20
C ILE A 1194 -5.39 55.26 -18.70
N SER A 1195 -5.75 56.39 -19.28
CA SER A 1195 -5.49 56.72 -20.69
C SER A 1195 -4.70 58.02 -20.82
N ILE A 1196 -3.89 58.11 -21.89
CA ILE A 1196 -3.27 59.38 -22.31
C ILE A 1196 -3.87 59.82 -23.63
N ILE A 1197 -4.10 61.12 -23.76
CA ILE A 1197 -4.70 61.76 -24.93
C ILE A 1197 -3.68 62.77 -25.46
N SER A 1198 -3.06 62.45 -26.60
CA SER A 1198 -2.17 63.37 -27.31
C SER A 1198 -2.99 64.26 -28.24
N GLN A 1199 -2.82 65.58 -28.15
CA GLN A 1199 -3.42 66.55 -29.04
C GLN A 1199 -2.34 67.39 -29.72
N GLU A 1200 -2.37 67.42 -31.05
CA GLU A 1200 -1.49 68.30 -31.82
C GLU A 1200 -1.98 69.75 -31.75
N ASN A 1201 -1.06 70.66 -31.46
CA ASN A 1201 -1.35 72.07 -31.20
C ASN A 1201 -1.13 72.92 -32.46
N GLY A 1202 -1.99 72.77 -33.46
CA GLY A 1202 -2.15 73.67 -34.63
C GLY A 1202 -1.08 73.62 -35.72
N ASP A 1203 0.19 73.44 -35.38
CA ASP A 1203 1.33 73.79 -36.24
C ASP A 1203 1.99 72.60 -36.98
N LYS A 1204 1.39 71.40 -36.92
CA LYS A 1204 1.88 70.16 -37.58
C LYS A 1204 3.28 69.70 -37.16
N SER A 1205 3.62 69.91 -35.89
CA SER A 1205 4.91 69.58 -35.28
C SER A 1205 5.13 68.07 -35.04
N CYS A 1206 4.08 67.24 -35.17
CA CYS A 1206 4.14 65.80 -34.93
C CYS A 1206 3.51 64.98 -36.06
N VAL A 1207 4.22 63.97 -36.57
CA VAL A 1207 3.70 63.11 -37.65
C VAL A 1207 3.14 61.79 -37.09
N GLY A 1208 1.86 61.51 -37.36
CA GLY A 1208 1.27 60.17 -37.25
C GLY A 1208 0.42 59.85 -36.01
N LEU A 1209 -0.29 60.83 -35.44
CA LEU A 1209 -1.24 60.59 -34.34
C LEU A 1209 -2.50 59.84 -34.82
N ASN A 1210 -2.82 58.70 -34.22
CA ASN A 1210 -4.07 57.96 -34.43
C ASN A 1210 -4.63 57.44 -33.07
N GLU A 1211 -5.49 58.25 -32.44
CA GLU A 1211 -6.44 57.90 -31.37
C GLU A 1211 -5.91 57.44 -29.98
N TYR A 1212 -6.86 57.26 -29.04
CA TYR A 1212 -6.67 57.04 -27.60
C TYR A 1212 -5.81 55.80 -27.26
N GLY A 1213 -4.71 56.01 -26.53
CA GLY A 1213 -3.90 54.95 -25.94
C GLY A 1213 -4.29 54.65 -24.49
N ALA A 1214 -4.61 53.39 -24.18
CA ALA A 1214 -4.74 52.92 -22.81
C ALA A 1214 -3.33 52.65 -22.23
N LEU A 1215 -2.88 53.42 -21.25
CA LEU A 1215 -1.58 53.20 -20.62
C LEU A 1215 -1.64 52.05 -19.60
N ALA A 1216 -2.73 51.97 -18.83
CA ALA A 1216 -2.96 50.89 -17.89
C ALA A 1216 -4.46 50.54 -17.78
N SER A 1217 -4.73 49.27 -17.48
CA SER A 1217 -6.04 48.74 -17.11
C SER A 1217 -5.84 47.63 -16.07
N GLN A 1218 -6.91 47.16 -15.44
CA GLN A 1218 -6.85 46.11 -14.39
C GLN A 1218 -5.94 44.91 -14.71
N ASN A 1219 -5.81 44.52 -15.98
CA ASN A 1219 -5.11 43.28 -16.37
C ASN A 1219 -3.78 43.50 -17.11
N SER A 1220 -3.37 44.75 -17.41
CA SER A 1220 -2.14 45.03 -18.17
C SER A 1220 -1.75 46.51 -18.20
N ASN A 1221 -0.44 46.78 -18.13
CA ASN A 1221 0.18 48.03 -18.55
C ASN A 1221 0.62 47.94 -20.02
N SER A 1222 0.66 49.06 -20.75
CA SER A 1222 1.22 49.12 -22.11
C SER A 1222 1.88 50.47 -22.42
N THR A 1223 2.94 50.43 -23.22
CA THR A 1223 3.58 51.63 -23.76
C THR A 1223 2.76 52.16 -24.92
N GLN A 1224 2.47 53.47 -24.93
CA GLN A 1224 1.71 54.14 -25.98
C GLN A 1224 2.55 55.21 -26.66
N GLY A 1225 2.50 55.24 -28.00
CA GLY A 1225 3.18 56.26 -28.80
C GLY A 1225 2.52 57.62 -28.61
N VAL A 1226 3.30 58.63 -28.24
CA VAL A 1226 2.84 60.01 -28.04
C VAL A 1226 3.11 60.85 -29.30
N CYS A 1227 4.24 60.61 -29.97
CA CYS A 1227 4.57 61.20 -31.26
C CYS A 1227 5.60 60.36 -32.03
N ASN A 1228 5.41 60.12 -33.33
CA ASN A 1228 6.35 59.33 -34.15
C ASN A 1228 7.39 60.17 -34.93
N SER A 1229 7.51 61.47 -34.63
CA SER A 1229 8.62 62.35 -35.00
C SER A 1229 8.33 63.77 -34.50
N LEU A 1230 9.06 64.24 -33.50
CA LEU A 1230 8.98 65.59 -32.92
C LEU A 1230 10.23 66.42 -33.30
N GLY A 1231 10.02 67.55 -33.98
CA GLY A 1231 11.09 68.33 -34.63
C GLY A 1231 11.94 69.21 -33.72
N PHE A 1232 13.26 69.28 -33.95
CA PHE A 1232 14.26 69.91 -33.08
C PHE A 1232 14.47 71.44 -33.24
N ALA A 1233 13.57 72.18 -33.90
CA ALA A 1233 13.81 73.59 -34.25
C ALA A 1233 12.75 74.60 -33.75
N SER A 1234 13.25 75.67 -33.11
CA SER A 1234 12.59 76.96 -32.82
C SER A 1234 11.33 77.01 -31.94
N GLY A 1235 11.28 76.27 -30.83
CA GLY A 1235 10.48 76.66 -29.64
C GLY A 1235 8.95 76.65 -29.75
N SER A 1236 8.39 76.28 -30.91
CA SER A 1236 6.95 76.13 -31.18
C SER A 1236 6.54 74.69 -31.49
N ASN A 1237 7.49 73.73 -31.41
CA ASN A 1237 7.25 72.32 -31.68
C ASN A 1237 6.99 71.56 -30.39
N HIS A 1238 5.73 71.55 -29.95
CA HIS A 1238 5.28 70.80 -28.79
C HIS A 1238 4.05 69.95 -29.09
N VAL A 1239 3.91 68.86 -28.34
CA VAL A 1239 2.69 68.02 -28.30
C VAL A 1239 2.06 68.17 -26.92
N LYS A 1240 0.76 68.47 -26.88
CA LYS A 1240 -0.01 68.50 -25.63
C LYS A 1240 -0.46 67.10 -25.28
N THR A 1241 -0.32 66.72 -24.03
CA THR A 1241 -0.92 65.48 -23.51
C THR A 1241 -1.79 65.75 -22.28
N PHE A 1242 -2.95 65.11 -22.28
CA PHE A 1242 -3.91 65.11 -21.18
C PHE A 1242 -4.08 63.70 -20.66
N ILE A 1243 -4.45 63.56 -19.39
CA ILE A 1243 -4.64 62.27 -18.72
C ILE A 1243 -6.12 62.10 -18.42
N GLU A 1244 -6.62 60.89 -18.68
CA GLU A 1244 -8.00 60.50 -18.42
C GLU A 1244 -8.07 59.24 -17.54
N LEU A 1245 -8.83 59.34 -16.45
CA LEU A 1245 -8.94 58.34 -15.39
C LEU A 1245 -10.39 57.86 -15.26
N PHE A 1246 -10.60 56.55 -15.41
CA PHE A 1246 -11.87 55.88 -15.17
C PHE A 1246 -11.88 55.28 -13.77
N TYR A 1247 -12.59 55.93 -12.84
CA TYR A 1247 -12.77 55.47 -11.46
C TYR A 1247 -14.06 54.65 -11.34
N PRO A 1248 -14.01 53.34 -11.06
CA PRO A 1248 -15.22 52.55 -10.84
C PRO A 1248 -15.89 52.89 -9.49
N LYS A 1249 -17.19 52.62 -9.39
CA LYS A 1249 -18.07 52.94 -8.24
C LYS A 1249 -17.65 52.30 -6.91
N ASP A 1250 -16.81 51.27 -6.96
CA ASP A 1250 -16.27 50.50 -5.82
C ASP A 1250 -14.91 51.03 -5.30
N SER A 1251 -14.37 52.10 -5.89
CA SER A 1251 -13.10 52.72 -5.48
C SER A 1251 -13.17 53.43 -4.10
N THR A 1252 -12.09 53.31 -3.32
CA THR A 1252 -12.02 53.84 -1.94
C THR A 1252 -11.54 55.30 -1.87
N PRO A 1253 -12.18 56.19 -1.08
CA PRO A 1253 -11.76 57.58 -0.91
C PRO A 1253 -10.32 57.73 -0.38
N GLY A 1254 -9.56 58.69 -0.92
CA GLY A 1254 -8.22 59.04 -0.45
C GLY A 1254 -7.34 59.63 -1.55
N ALA A 1255 -6.22 60.25 -1.16
CA ALA A 1255 -5.23 60.76 -2.12
C ALA A 1255 -4.57 59.59 -2.88
N LYS A 1256 -4.44 59.75 -4.21
CA LYS A 1256 -3.78 58.79 -5.12
C LYS A 1256 -2.71 59.53 -5.93
N SER A 1257 -1.65 58.84 -6.34
CA SER A 1257 -0.56 59.39 -7.15
C SER A 1257 -0.15 58.38 -8.22
N ILE A 1258 0.11 58.86 -9.43
CA ILE A 1258 0.49 58.04 -10.60
C ILE A 1258 1.74 58.66 -11.23
N THR A 1259 2.76 57.86 -11.51
CA THR A 1259 3.98 58.32 -12.20
C THR A 1259 3.98 57.85 -13.65
N ILE A 1260 3.82 58.80 -14.57
CA ILE A 1260 3.93 58.57 -16.02
C ILE A 1260 5.33 58.97 -16.47
N VAL A 1261 5.97 58.10 -17.25
CA VAL A 1261 7.27 58.35 -17.86
C VAL A 1261 7.07 58.62 -19.35
N TYR A 1262 7.75 59.65 -19.85
CA TYR A 1262 7.89 59.92 -21.28
C TYR A 1262 9.31 59.60 -21.70
N GLU A 1263 9.45 58.90 -22.82
CA GLU A 1263 10.75 58.48 -23.37
C GLU A 1263 10.94 59.06 -24.77
N ALA A 1264 12.14 59.57 -25.05
CA ALA A 1264 12.52 60.14 -26.33
C ALA A 1264 13.68 59.36 -26.96
N ILE A 1265 13.48 58.89 -28.19
CA ILE A 1265 14.45 58.10 -28.95
C ILE A 1265 14.70 58.80 -30.28
N ALA A 1266 15.95 58.96 -30.71
CA ALA A 1266 16.27 59.55 -32.02
C ALA A 1266 15.58 58.81 -33.17
N VAL A 1267 15.13 59.56 -34.18
CA VAL A 1267 14.53 59.05 -35.44
C VAL A 1267 15.61 58.66 -36.44
#